data_AF-A0A7Y7H721-F1
#
_entry.id   AF-A0A7Y7H721-F1
#
_cell.length_a   1.000
_cell.length_b   1.000
_cell.length_c   1.000
_cell.angle_alpha   90.00
_cell.angle_beta   90.00
_cell.angle_gamma   90.00
#
_symmetry.space_group_name_H-M   'P 1'
#
loop_
_entity.id
_entity.type
_entity.pdbx_description
1 polymer ?
#
loop_
_entity_poly.entity_id
_entity_poly.type
_entity_poly.pdbx_seq_one_letter_code
_entity_poly.pdbx_strand_id
1 'polypeptide(L)'
;MKTYIFHINLYHLTFLGTVFLGLAAALLLWFGKKLNQTANRFLAVALMVVVLYIARLLAVDVGLASYIPNWGRLPLRFSLAFGPLVYFYVLQTTRAEYKFRLKHTLHFVPVLFELSIQLFETSQSIQTGVAAYQTSAFQQFNLVLELLAFISALSYLYASHQQIENYYRLLEFNNGDRFCYQMRWLHSLLAGFFILCCCWLMVAGIDYTYFHQGLGNQAYYPLYLALAILAIRFAVVAFLRPEAALAPARMPVFKPALPAESKQKGTWLKQVLKANRYYQDPELNLRSLAEKLDLHPNDLSRIVNTVLKKSFNDFINEYRVTEVTRKMQDPAFDHLTLLGIAFESGFNSKTTFNRTFKQLTGKSPVEYKLELKKERPNYNMERQPRYGTVILNQQTAQNWSVKKTNPYAMFKNYFKIAWRNLMRNKSYATINVTGLAIGIAACLLIFLVVQYQTGFDNYHTNKDRIYRILNVSSGPDGVHAGSGTPLPMVEGLKLDFPQIKQAANIMKNDGSHYTIGDVHNTGTFKKFKEDLAYYADPEFFRIFDFKWLAGDKNTALAEPKTVILSREEANKFFGDWHNAMGKTIRYENRRDLKVTAIIEDTPVNTDFPMKLAISWITLIEKGGDLNGNVQDWVSTFGDRNSFIILPSDISKKQFNTQLAAFAKKHIPPPYNKNQSYQLQALKDMHFNTEVGVYSGHPFSKQLISVISLIGLFLLIIACVNFINLATAQAVNRSKEVGIRKVLGSNRYQLVLQFISETLIITLFAVVLAAVIAWITLPMLNRLLEIQLSGGFLADGIVILFLVGMVIGVTLLAGFYPALVLSGYKPIEALRNKINAGRASGISLRRILVVAQFCIAQFLVIGTLVLIYQMNYFRNKELGFNKDAVITVPFPGDSISKSRVGALKDELLGQPGIKDVSLSLYGPSDNSGWFSDFKFNNAAKQVDFAACLKWADADYFRLYDIRFVAGGPYKKTDTIAGYVVNETLIHKLGITDPKQAIGKFIMLWNDKKLNARITGVVKDYNISSLRSAIPPVLMGAWKSQYGKLNIKIQPQNVKQTLAGIDNLWNKTFPEGVYEYQFLDKTIENFYRNEDELSTLYKLFAGIAIFISCLGLYGMVSFMALQRTKEVGIRKTLGASVGNIVYLFSREFTVLIVIAFAISAPVGYYFMHKWLQDYTYRITIGADIFILAILTSVAIAWISVGYKAIVAALANPVKSLRSE
;
A
#
# COMPACT_ATOMS: atom_id res chain seq x y z
N MET A 1 18.52 6.47 -18.29
CA MET A 1 18.43 5.97 -16.89
C MET A 1 17.64 4.67 -16.87
N LYS A 2 18.09 3.60 -16.19
CA LYS A 2 17.27 2.38 -16.03
C LYS A 2 16.23 2.62 -14.93
N THR A 3 15.02 2.96 -15.33
CA THR A 3 13.83 2.99 -14.46
C THR A 3 13.46 1.55 -14.11
N TYR A 4 14.02 1.03 -13.03
CA TYR A 4 13.48 -0.15 -12.38
C TYR A 4 12.14 0.27 -11.75
N ILE A 5 11.12 -0.58 -11.89
CA ILE A 5 9.72 -0.34 -11.50
C ILE A 5 9.39 -1.34 -10.40
N PHE A 6 8.68 -0.90 -9.36
CA PHE A 6 8.05 -1.79 -8.37
C PHE A 6 6.98 -2.62 -9.11
N HIS A 7 7.34 -3.79 -9.66
CA HIS A 7 6.33 -4.76 -10.07
C HIS A 7 5.76 -5.38 -8.79
N ILE A 8 4.54 -5.00 -8.40
CA ILE A 8 3.85 -5.57 -7.23
C ILE A 8 2.95 -6.71 -7.70
N ASN A 9 3.30 -7.96 -7.37
CA ASN A 9 2.48 -9.16 -7.60
C ASN A 9 1.67 -9.51 -6.31
N LEU A 10 0.67 -10.39 -6.42
CA LEU A 10 -0.12 -10.91 -5.30
C LEU A 10 0.77 -11.49 -4.18
N TYR A 11 1.88 -12.11 -4.54
CA TYR A 11 2.89 -12.59 -3.58
C TYR A 11 3.55 -11.45 -2.80
N HIS A 12 3.78 -10.28 -3.42
CA HIS A 12 4.33 -9.12 -2.71
C HIS A 12 3.34 -8.54 -1.70
N LEU A 13 2.06 -8.48 -2.07
CA LEU A 13 1.00 -8.01 -1.18
C LEU A 13 0.86 -8.93 0.04
N THR A 14 0.93 -10.25 -0.19
CA THR A 14 0.85 -11.26 0.88
C THR A 14 2.12 -11.34 1.71
N PHE A 15 3.31 -11.14 1.14
CA PHE A 15 4.57 -10.97 1.89
C PHE A 15 4.57 -9.71 2.74
N LEU A 16 4.09 -8.57 2.22
CA LEU A 16 3.95 -7.35 3.00
C LEU A 16 2.97 -7.54 4.17
N GLY A 17 1.85 -8.21 3.91
CA GLY A 17 0.88 -8.60 4.94
C GLY A 17 1.49 -9.49 6.02
N THR A 18 2.27 -10.50 5.64
CA THR A 18 2.93 -11.41 6.60
C THR A 18 4.06 -10.73 7.38
N VAL A 19 4.82 -9.82 6.77
CA VAL A 19 5.82 -9.00 7.47
C VAL A 19 5.14 -8.11 8.52
N PHE A 20 4.04 -7.46 8.18
CA PHE A 20 3.31 -6.61 9.13
C PHE A 20 2.69 -7.42 10.27
N LEU A 21 1.97 -8.50 9.95
CA LEU A 21 1.37 -9.41 10.94
C LEU A 21 2.43 -10.08 11.83
N GLY A 22 3.56 -10.47 11.24
CA GLY A 22 4.68 -11.10 11.93
C GLY A 22 5.42 -10.13 12.86
N LEU A 23 5.72 -8.91 12.41
CA LEU A 23 6.28 -7.85 13.27
C LEU A 23 5.34 -7.55 14.44
N ALA A 24 4.04 -7.41 14.17
CA ALA A 24 3.05 -7.19 15.22
C ALA A 24 3.04 -8.35 16.24
N ALA A 25 3.04 -9.60 15.78
CA ALA A 25 3.06 -10.77 16.65
C ALA A 25 4.38 -10.92 17.44
N ALA A 26 5.53 -10.59 16.85
CA ALA A 26 6.83 -10.62 17.51
C ALA A 26 6.91 -9.55 18.61
N LEU A 27 6.45 -8.33 18.33
CA LEU A 27 6.36 -7.25 19.31
C LEU A 27 5.40 -7.62 20.46
N LEU A 28 4.27 -8.26 20.15
CA LEU A 28 3.32 -8.75 21.16
C LEU A 28 3.96 -9.78 22.10
N LEU A 29 4.75 -10.73 21.57
CA LEU A 29 5.47 -11.71 22.37
C LEU A 29 6.60 -11.10 23.21
N TRP A 30 7.34 -10.15 22.64
CA TRP A 30 8.49 -9.53 23.29
C TRP A 30 8.10 -8.62 24.46
N PHE A 31 7.11 -7.76 24.24
CA PHE A 31 6.66 -6.76 25.21
C PHE A 31 5.52 -7.25 26.11
N GLY A 32 4.93 -8.42 25.84
CA GLY A 32 3.92 -9.04 26.69
C GLY A 32 4.50 -9.45 28.05
N LYS A 33 4.11 -8.78 29.13
CA LYS A 33 4.43 -9.19 30.51
C LYS A 33 3.60 -10.44 30.88
N LYS A 34 4.23 -11.61 30.88
CA LYS A 34 3.66 -12.95 31.19
C LYS A 34 4.62 -13.76 32.08
N LEU A 35 4.16 -14.81 32.76
CA LEU A 35 5.02 -15.67 33.60
C LEU A 35 6.15 -16.33 32.79
N ASN A 36 5.87 -16.71 31.53
CA ASN A 36 6.85 -17.30 30.60
C ASN A 36 7.52 -16.24 29.69
N GLN A 37 7.79 -15.03 30.21
CA GLN A 37 8.35 -13.94 29.39
C GLN A 37 9.70 -14.31 28.76
N THR A 38 10.55 -15.06 29.46
CA THR A 38 11.83 -15.54 28.91
C THR A 38 11.63 -16.47 27.72
N ALA A 39 10.71 -17.42 27.82
CA ALA A 39 10.35 -18.31 26.70
C ALA A 39 9.81 -17.50 25.51
N ASN A 40 8.83 -16.62 25.75
CA ASN A 40 8.19 -15.83 24.69
C ASN A 40 9.18 -14.92 23.96
N ARG A 41 10.25 -14.46 24.62
CA ARG A 41 11.33 -13.71 23.96
C ARG A 41 12.09 -14.57 22.96
N PHE A 42 12.42 -15.82 23.28
CA PHE A 42 13.04 -16.74 22.31
C PHE A 42 12.15 -16.97 21.09
N LEU A 43 10.84 -17.14 21.30
CA LEU A 43 9.87 -17.28 20.20
C LEU A 43 9.70 -15.98 19.40
N ALA A 44 9.74 -14.82 20.06
CA ALA A 44 9.70 -13.53 19.39
C ALA A 44 10.93 -13.32 18.48
N VAL A 45 12.12 -13.72 18.93
CA VAL A 45 13.34 -13.67 18.13
C VAL A 45 13.26 -14.66 16.96
N ALA A 46 12.75 -15.87 17.19
CA ALA A 46 12.53 -16.84 16.11
C ALA A 46 11.57 -16.31 15.04
N LEU A 47 10.50 -15.62 15.46
CA LEU A 47 9.56 -14.98 14.53
C LEU A 47 10.20 -13.79 13.81
N MET A 48 11.00 -12.97 14.49
CA MET A 48 11.74 -11.88 13.86
C MET A 48 12.70 -12.38 12.78
N VAL A 49 13.38 -13.51 13.01
CA VAL A 49 14.24 -14.16 12.01
C VAL A 49 13.44 -14.50 10.74
N VAL A 50 12.26 -15.09 10.89
CA VAL A 50 11.37 -15.43 9.76
C VAL A 50 10.88 -14.17 9.04
N VAL A 51 10.49 -13.13 9.79
CA VAL A 51 9.97 -11.88 9.23
C VAL A 51 11.05 -11.09 8.48
N LEU A 52 12.26 -10.99 9.05
CA LEU A 52 13.39 -10.34 8.39
C LEU A 52 13.79 -11.07 7.10
N TYR A 53 13.70 -12.39 7.10
CA TYR A 53 13.96 -13.19 5.91
C TYR A 53 12.89 -12.97 4.81
N ILE A 54 11.61 -12.88 5.17
CA ILE A 54 10.53 -12.54 4.22
C ILE A 54 10.66 -11.09 3.71
N ALA A 55 11.01 -10.16 4.59
CA ALA A 55 11.27 -8.77 4.22
C ALA A 55 12.45 -8.67 3.25
N ARG A 56 13.50 -9.49 3.43
CA ARG A 56 14.60 -9.62 2.48
C ARG A 56 14.13 -10.15 1.13
N LEU A 57 13.34 -11.24 1.11
CA LEU A 57 12.80 -11.82 -0.13
C LEU A 57 11.95 -10.80 -0.89
N LEU A 58 11.06 -10.09 -0.19
CA LEU A 58 10.25 -9.02 -0.75
C LEU A 58 11.14 -7.90 -1.32
N ALA A 59 12.16 -7.48 -0.58
CA ALA A 59 13.07 -6.42 -1.03
C ALA A 59 13.92 -6.83 -2.24
N VAL A 60 14.34 -8.09 -2.33
CA VAL A 60 15.08 -8.61 -3.49
C VAL A 60 14.20 -8.66 -4.72
N ASP A 61 12.97 -9.18 -4.61
CA ASP A 61 12.08 -9.37 -5.76
C ASP A 61 11.51 -8.05 -6.28
N VAL A 62 11.29 -7.10 -5.39
CA VAL A 62 10.85 -5.73 -5.74
C VAL A 62 12.01 -4.86 -6.23
N GLY A 63 13.25 -5.37 -6.20
CA GLY A 63 14.43 -4.65 -6.65
C GLY A 63 14.79 -3.46 -5.74
N LEU A 64 14.51 -3.53 -4.44
CA LEU A 64 14.70 -2.45 -3.48
C LEU A 64 16.15 -1.91 -3.45
N ALA A 65 17.13 -2.77 -3.75
CA ALA A 65 18.54 -2.42 -3.88
C ALA A 65 18.84 -1.41 -5.00
N SER A 66 17.94 -1.26 -5.99
CA SER A 66 18.05 -0.22 -7.02
C SER A 66 17.59 1.16 -6.52
N TYR A 67 16.79 1.23 -5.45
CA TYR A 67 16.24 2.47 -4.91
C TYR A 67 16.96 2.96 -3.66
N ILE A 68 17.38 2.02 -2.81
CA ILE A 68 18.13 2.28 -1.58
C ILE A 68 19.56 1.74 -1.78
N PRO A 69 20.55 2.63 -1.97
CA PRO A 69 21.95 2.23 -2.08
C PRO A 69 22.35 1.37 -0.88
N ASN A 70 23.11 0.32 -1.12
CA ASN A 70 23.63 -0.59 -0.08
C ASN A 70 22.58 -1.47 0.63
N TRP A 71 21.28 -1.41 0.28
CA TRP A 71 20.28 -2.31 0.87
C TRP A 71 20.60 -3.80 0.61
N GLY A 72 21.09 -4.09 -0.59
CA GLY A 72 21.55 -5.44 -0.97
C GLY A 72 22.77 -5.94 -0.19
N ARG A 73 23.33 -5.14 0.73
CA ARG A 73 24.46 -5.48 1.61
C ARG A 73 24.02 -5.84 3.04
N LEU A 74 22.72 -5.76 3.36
CA LEU A 74 22.23 -6.07 4.70
C LEU A 74 22.16 -7.60 4.93
N PRO A 75 22.80 -8.12 5.99
CA PRO A 75 22.72 -9.54 6.36
C PRO A 75 21.39 -9.81 7.08
N LEU A 76 20.34 -10.11 6.31
CA LEU A 76 19.00 -10.44 6.82
C LEU A 76 18.66 -11.94 6.73
N ARG A 77 19.68 -12.80 6.67
CA ARG A 77 19.54 -14.26 6.65
C ARG A 77 20.10 -14.78 7.99
N PHE A 78 19.27 -15.42 8.79
CA PHE A 78 19.67 -15.97 10.09
C PHE A 78 19.06 -17.36 10.27
N SER A 79 19.20 -18.22 9.26
CA SER A 79 18.48 -19.48 9.17
C SER A 79 18.95 -20.49 10.23
N LEU A 80 20.23 -20.48 10.60
CA LEU A 80 20.79 -21.39 11.61
C LEU A 80 20.38 -21.03 13.05
N ALA A 81 19.86 -19.82 13.28
CA ALA A 81 19.37 -19.39 14.58
C ALA A 81 17.97 -19.97 14.90
N PHE A 82 17.17 -20.31 13.88
CA PHE A 82 15.76 -20.66 14.06
C PHE A 82 15.56 -21.92 14.92
N GLY A 83 16.27 -23.02 14.63
CA GLY A 83 16.18 -24.29 15.36
C GLY A 83 16.47 -24.16 16.86
N PRO A 84 17.65 -23.64 17.26
CA PRO A 84 17.99 -23.38 18.66
C PRO A 84 16.98 -22.50 19.40
N LEU A 85 16.46 -21.44 18.76
CA LEU A 85 15.48 -20.53 19.38
C LEU A 85 14.15 -21.24 19.70
N VAL A 86 13.68 -22.09 18.78
CA VAL A 86 12.48 -22.91 19.02
C VAL A 86 12.73 -23.91 20.14
N TYR A 87 13.90 -24.55 20.18
CA TYR A 87 14.27 -25.46 21.25
C TYR A 87 14.31 -24.80 22.63
N PHE A 88 14.93 -23.63 22.76
CA PHE A 88 14.94 -22.90 24.04
C PHE A 88 13.57 -22.41 24.48
N TYR A 89 12.68 -22.07 23.53
CA TYR A 89 11.27 -21.83 23.85
C TYR A 89 10.62 -23.08 24.47
N VAL A 90 10.80 -24.25 23.85
CA VAL A 90 10.24 -25.52 24.35
C VAL A 90 10.83 -25.88 25.71
N LEU A 91 12.16 -25.77 25.86
CA LEU A 91 12.88 -26.06 27.11
C LEU A 91 12.42 -25.19 28.27
N GLN A 92 12.30 -23.88 28.05
CA GLN A 92 11.83 -22.94 29.07
C GLN A 92 10.34 -23.15 29.39
N THR A 93 9.57 -23.67 28.43
CA THR A 93 8.13 -23.97 28.61
C THR A 93 7.92 -25.29 29.37
N THR A 94 8.78 -26.29 29.19
CA THR A 94 8.71 -27.57 29.92
C THR A 94 9.39 -27.51 31.29
N ARG A 95 10.42 -26.67 31.47
CA ARG A 95 11.16 -26.48 32.72
C ARG A 95 11.18 -25.00 33.13
N ALA A 96 10.18 -24.57 33.88
CA ALA A 96 10.03 -23.16 34.27
C ALA A 96 11.17 -22.62 35.16
N GLU A 97 11.84 -23.47 35.95
CA GLU A 97 12.97 -23.11 36.83
C GLU A 97 14.32 -23.02 36.12
N TYR A 98 14.37 -23.34 34.82
CA TYR A 98 15.60 -23.38 34.06
C TYR A 98 16.18 -21.97 33.86
N LYS A 99 17.45 -21.77 34.24
CA LYS A 99 18.21 -20.53 34.02
C LYS A 99 19.20 -20.72 32.87
N PHE A 100 19.16 -19.84 31.89
CA PHE A 100 20.10 -19.82 30.78
C PHE A 100 21.54 -19.58 31.28
N ARG A 101 22.48 -20.46 30.94
CA ARG A 101 23.90 -20.42 31.32
C ARG A 101 24.78 -20.20 30.10
N LEU A 102 26.00 -19.70 30.32
CA LEU A 102 26.97 -19.39 29.25
C LEU A 102 27.29 -20.59 28.34
N LYS A 103 27.32 -21.82 28.86
CA LYS A 103 27.52 -23.04 28.05
C LYS A 103 26.45 -23.25 26.96
N HIS A 104 25.28 -22.64 27.10
CA HIS A 104 24.18 -22.76 26.13
C HIS A 104 24.30 -21.80 24.95
N THR A 105 25.21 -20.82 25.00
CA THR A 105 25.53 -20.00 23.82
C THR A 105 26.24 -20.81 22.74
N LEU A 106 26.82 -21.96 23.10
CA LEU A 106 27.45 -22.89 22.14
C LEU A 106 26.46 -23.40 21.07
N HIS A 107 25.16 -23.48 21.38
CA HIS A 107 24.13 -23.84 20.39
C HIS A 107 23.98 -22.80 19.26
N PHE A 108 24.51 -21.58 19.43
CA PHE A 108 24.50 -20.51 18.44
C PHE A 108 25.86 -20.36 17.72
N VAL A 109 26.85 -21.21 17.98
CA VAL A 109 28.14 -21.20 17.24
C VAL A 109 27.94 -21.36 15.73
N PRO A 110 27.02 -22.20 15.21
CA PRO A 110 26.73 -22.25 13.78
C PRO A 110 26.25 -20.91 13.19
N VAL A 111 25.63 -20.04 13.99
CA VAL A 111 25.22 -18.69 13.55
C VAL A 111 26.43 -17.79 13.34
N LEU A 112 27.51 -17.97 14.10
CA LEU A 112 28.77 -17.25 13.85
C LEU A 112 29.37 -17.65 12.49
N PHE A 113 29.26 -18.92 12.12
CA PHE A 113 29.68 -19.39 10.79
C PHE A 113 28.82 -18.78 9.68
N GLU A 114 27.49 -18.71 9.85
CA GLU A 114 26.58 -18.02 8.94
C GLU A 114 26.95 -16.53 8.78
N LEU A 115 27.21 -15.85 9.90
CA LEU A 115 27.64 -14.45 9.93
C LEU A 115 28.99 -14.23 9.24
N SER A 116 29.93 -15.17 9.38
CA SER A 116 31.25 -15.08 8.77
C SER A 116 31.16 -15.18 7.24
N ILE A 117 30.32 -16.09 6.74
CA ILE A 117 30.03 -16.19 5.30
C ILE A 117 29.33 -14.93 4.80
N GLN A 118 28.37 -14.38 5.55
CA GLN A 118 27.69 -13.14 5.15
C GLN A 118 28.60 -11.92 5.14
N LEU A 119 29.54 -11.82 6.08
CA LEU A 119 30.57 -10.79 6.07
C LEU A 119 31.48 -10.94 4.85
N PHE A 120 31.80 -12.19 4.46
CA PHE A 120 32.55 -12.47 3.25
C PHE A 120 31.77 -12.09 1.97
N GLU A 121 30.49 -12.47 1.85
CA GLU A 121 29.59 -12.07 0.76
C GLU A 121 29.46 -10.54 0.66
N THR A 122 29.36 -9.87 1.81
CA THR A 122 29.26 -8.40 1.89
C THR A 122 30.57 -7.73 1.51
N SER A 123 31.71 -8.27 1.94
CA SER A 123 33.04 -7.81 1.53
C SER A 123 33.22 -7.94 0.01
N GLN A 124 32.84 -9.08 -0.56
CA GLN A 124 32.89 -9.30 -2.01
C GLN A 124 31.91 -8.38 -2.76
N SER A 125 30.73 -8.12 -2.21
CA SER A 125 29.77 -7.14 -2.72
C SER A 125 30.33 -5.71 -2.73
N ILE A 126 31.10 -5.34 -1.71
CA ILE A 126 31.78 -4.04 -1.63
C ILE A 126 32.88 -3.95 -2.71
N GLN A 127 33.66 -5.01 -2.90
CA GLN A 127 34.74 -5.06 -3.90
C GLN A 127 34.22 -5.07 -5.34
N THR A 128 33.14 -5.80 -5.62
CA THR A 128 32.61 -6.00 -6.99
C THR A 128 31.54 -4.98 -7.39
N GLY A 129 30.96 -4.25 -6.43
CA GLY A 129 29.87 -3.31 -6.67
C GLY A 129 28.51 -3.98 -6.96
N VAL A 130 28.43 -5.31 -6.92
CA VAL A 130 27.20 -6.10 -7.15
C VAL A 130 26.51 -6.40 -5.82
N ALA A 131 25.18 -6.58 -5.78
CA ALA A 131 24.46 -6.92 -4.55
C ALA A 131 24.94 -8.26 -3.94
N ALA A 132 24.91 -8.43 -2.61
CA ALA A 132 25.48 -9.59 -1.93
C ALA A 132 24.91 -10.93 -2.44
N TYR A 133 23.61 -10.98 -2.74
CA TYR A 133 22.93 -12.18 -3.27
C TYR A 133 23.22 -12.49 -4.75
N GLN A 134 24.01 -11.66 -5.43
CA GLN A 134 24.47 -11.85 -6.81
C GLN A 134 25.98 -12.14 -6.86
N THR A 135 26.67 -12.21 -5.73
CA THR A 135 28.10 -12.54 -5.66
C THR A 135 28.34 -14.03 -5.91
N SER A 136 29.53 -14.38 -6.40
CA SER A 136 29.91 -15.79 -6.59
C SER A 136 30.02 -16.54 -5.27
N ALA A 137 30.44 -15.87 -4.18
CA ALA A 137 30.42 -16.46 -2.84
C ALA A 137 29.00 -16.85 -2.42
N PHE A 138 28.01 -15.99 -2.65
CA PHE A 138 26.62 -16.32 -2.34
C PHE A 138 26.17 -17.56 -3.13
N GLN A 139 26.44 -17.65 -4.43
CA GLN A 139 26.05 -18.83 -5.23
C GLN A 139 26.70 -20.13 -4.73
N GLN A 140 27.96 -20.08 -4.31
CA GLN A 140 28.67 -21.27 -3.80
C GLN A 140 28.22 -21.69 -2.40
N PHE A 141 28.02 -20.74 -1.48
CA PHE A 141 27.73 -21.04 -0.08
C PHE A 141 26.24 -21.11 0.26
N ASN A 142 25.35 -20.57 -0.58
CA ASN A 142 23.90 -20.50 -0.30
C ASN A 142 23.27 -21.88 -0.08
N LEU A 143 23.62 -22.85 -0.92
CA LEU A 143 23.13 -24.23 -0.84
C LEU A 143 23.61 -24.93 0.43
N VAL A 144 24.90 -24.78 0.75
CA VAL A 144 25.51 -25.36 1.95
C VAL A 144 24.88 -24.79 3.21
N LEU A 145 24.67 -23.47 3.27
CA LEU A 145 24.01 -22.79 4.38
C LEU A 145 22.55 -23.22 4.55
N GLU A 146 21.82 -23.41 3.46
CA GLU A 146 20.44 -23.91 3.50
C GLU A 146 20.37 -25.34 4.03
N LEU A 147 21.21 -26.25 3.52
CA LEU A 147 21.30 -27.63 3.99
C LEU A 147 21.64 -27.69 5.48
N LEU A 148 22.65 -26.93 5.93
CA LEU A 148 23.02 -26.85 7.34
C LEU A 148 21.88 -26.29 8.20
N ALA A 149 21.15 -25.29 7.72
CA ALA A 149 19.99 -24.75 8.42
C ALA A 149 18.86 -25.77 8.56
N PHE A 150 18.62 -26.61 7.55
CA PHE A 150 17.65 -27.71 7.64
C PHE A 150 18.08 -28.79 8.63
N ILE A 151 19.34 -29.21 8.59
CA ILE A 151 19.89 -30.19 9.53
C ILE A 151 19.79 -29.66 10.98
N SER A 152 20.12 -28.38 11.18
CA SER A 152 19.93 -27.70 12.46
C SER A 152 18.45 -27.68 12.88
N ALA A 153 17.54 -27.22 12.02
CA ALA A 153 16.12 -27.17 12.32
C ALA A 153 15.55 -28.55 12.67
N LEU A 154 15.85 -29.60 11.90
CA LEU A 154 15.37 -30.97 12.14
C LEU A 154 15.91 -31.56 13.45
N SER A 155 17.20 -31.39 13.72
CA SER A 155 17.82 -31.90 14.96
C SER A 155 17.23 -31.22 16.21
N TYR A 156 17.02 -29.91 16.19
CA TYR A 156 16.41 -29.19 17.30
C TYR A 156 14.89 -29.40 17.42
N LEU A 157 14.17 -29.63 16.32
CA LEU A 157 12.76 -30.05 16.35
C LEU A 157 12.61 -31.44 16.99
N TYR A 158 13.50 -32.38 16.65
CA TYR A 158 13.54 -33.70 17.28
C TYR A 158 13.89 -33.63 18.77
N ALA A 159 14.92 -32.84 19.13
CA ALA A 159 15.27 -32.61 20.53
C ALA A 159 14.12 -31.96 21.32
N SER A 160 13.37 -31.05 20.69
CA SER A 160 12.18 -30.43 21.27
C SER A 160 11.05 -31.44 21.50
N HIS A 161 10.84 -32.37 20.56
CA HIS A 161 9.89 -33.47 20.69
C HIS A 161 10.24 -34.38 21.88
N GLN A 162 11.51 -34.78 22.00
CA GLN A 162 12.00 -35.61 23.10
C GLN A 162 11.83 -34.92 24.47
N GLN A 163 12.04 -33.60 24.54
CA GLN A 163 11.79 -32.84 25.78
C GLN A 163 10.31 -32.83 26.19
N ILE A 164 9.40 -32.78 25.24
CA ILE A 164 7.95 -32.85 25.50
C ILE A 164 7.56 -34.25 25.98
N GLU A 165 8.10 -35.31 25.38
CA GLU A 165 7.87 -36.67 25.87
C GLU A 165 8.41 -36.89 27.28
N ASN A 166 9.62 -36.45 27.55
CA ASN A 166 10.22 -36.56 28.89
C ASN A 166 9.40 -35.78 29.93
N TYR A 167 8.85 -34.62 29.57
CA TYR A 167 7.93 -33.89 30.41
C TYR A 167 6.66 -34.69 30.72
N TYR A 168 6.08 -35.38 29.74
CA TYR A 168 4.92 -36.25 29.97
C TYR A 168 5.26 -37.47 30.84
N ARG A 169 6.45 -38.06 30.71
CA ARG A 169 6.90 -39.19 31.56
C ARG A 169 7.11 -38.79 33.03
N LEU A 170 7.42 -37.52 33.29
CA LEU A 170 7.68 -36.99 34.65
C LEU A 170 6.40 -36.60 35.41
N LEU A 171 5.23 -36.58 34.76
CA LEU A 171 3.94 -36.28 35.40
C LEU A 171 3.37 -37.57 36.02
N GLU A 172 3.32 -37.67 37.36
CA GLU A 172 2.69 -38.80 38.05
C GLU A 172 1.21 -38.94 37.66
N PHE A 173 0.81 -40.17 37.34
CA PHE A 173 -0.54 -40.50 36.87
C PHE A 173 -1.54 -40.34 38.03
N ASN A 174 -2.33 -39.27 37.98
CA ASN A 174 -3.40 -39.02 38.95
C ASN A 174 -4.71 -38.93 38.16
N ASN A 175 -5.56 -39.97 38.27
CA ASN A 175 -6.81 -40.33 37.55
C ASN A 175 -7.69 -39.22 36.89
N GLY A 176 -7.10 -38.31 36.14
CA GLY A 176 -7.77 -37.22 35.44
C GLY A 176 -6.99 -36.83 34.18
N ASP A 177 -7.55 -37.19 33.02
CA ASP A 177 -7.00 -36.99 31.66
C ASP A 177 -6.65 -35.54 31.27
N ARG A 178 -6.83 -34.54 32.16
CA ARG A 178 -6.61 -33.13 31.82
C ARG A 178 -5.15 -32.78 31.52
N PHE A 179 -4.17 -33.47 32.10
CA PHE A 179 -2.75 -33.15 31.91
C PHE A 179 -2.20 -33.69 30.58
N CYS A 180 -2.75 -34.78 30.04
CA CYS A 180 -2.31 -35.41 28.78
C CYS A 180 -2.57 -34.55 27.52
N TYR A 181 -3.41 -33.51 27.61
CA TYR A 181 -3.72 -32.63 26.48
C TYR A 181 -3.05 -31.25 26.54
N GLN A 182 -2.25 -30.96 27.57
CA GLN A 182 -1.73 -29.61 27.79
C GLN A 182 -0.72 -29.19 26.70
N MET A 183 0.22 -30.04 26.28
CA MET A 183 1.24 -29.69 25.27
C MET A 183 0.93 -30.19 23.85
N ARG A 184 -0.25 -30.78 23.60
CA ARG A 184 -0.65 -31.30 22.28
C ARG A 184 -0.57 -30.25 21.16
N TRP A 185 -0.91 -28.99 21.47
CA TRP A 185 -0.81 -27.87 20.52
C TRP A 185 0.64 -27.60 20.05
N LEU A 186 1.60 -27.67 20.98
CA LEU A 186 3.01 -27.43 20.74
C LEU A 186 3.57 -28.57 19.90
N HIS A 187 3.18 -29.80 20.23
CA HIS A 187 3.51 -30.99 19.48
C HIS A 187 2.98 -30.95 18.03
N SER A 188 1.70 -30.57 17.82
CA SER A 188 1.12 -30.43 16.49
C SER A 188 1.76 -29.31 15.66
N LEU A 189 2.21 -28.22 16.30
CA LEU A 189 2.92 -27.15 15.60
C LEU A 189 4.34 -27.56 15.22
N LEU A 190 5.07 -28.25 16.11
CA LEU A 190 6.40 -28.80 15.82
C LEU A 190 6.34 -29.82 14.68
N ALA A 191 5.31 -30.70 14.67
CA ALA A 191 5.07 -31.61 13.56
C ALA A 191 4.78 -30.87 12.24
N GLY A 192 4.05 -29.76 12.28
CA GLY A 192 3.82 -28.90 11.12
C GLY A 192 5.12 -28.29 10.55
N PHE A 193 6.03 -27.82 11.42
CA PHE A 193 7.36 -27.37 11.00
C PHE A 193 8.20 -28.51 10.40
N PHE A 194 8.13 -29.71 10.99
CA PHE A 194 8.82 -30.89 10.46
C PHE A 194 8.34 -31.25 9.05
N ILE A 195 7.01 -31.34 8.84
CA ILE A 195 6.43 -31.61 7.52
C ILE A 195 6.84 -30.55 6.50
N LEU A 196 6.82 -29.26 6.90
CA LEU A 196 7.25 -28.17 6.03
C LEU A 196 8.73 -28.29 5.62
N CYS A 197 9.61 -28.65 6.56
CA CYS A 197 11.03 -28.92 6.27
C CYS A 197 11.19 -30.11 5.30
N CYS A 198 10.41 -31.18 5.45
CA CYS A 198 10.42 -32.31 4.52
C CYS A 198 9.95 -31.93 3.11
N CYS A 199 8.84 -31.17 3.00
CA CYS A 199 8.37 -30.65 1.71
C CYS A 199 9.41 -29.77 1.03
N TRP A 200 10.12 -28.95 1.82
CA TRP A 200 11.17 -28.09 1.31
C TRP A 200 12.38 -28.88 0.77
N LEU A 201 12.84 -29.90 1.51
CA LEU A 201 13.92 -30.79 1.07
C LEU A 201 13.55 -31.53 -0.22
N MET A 202 12.28 -31.93 -0.37
CA MET A 202 11.79 -32.56 -1.59
C MET A 202 11.83 -31.59 -2.78
N VAL A 203 11.35 -30.35 -2.62
CA VAL A 203 11.39 -29.33 -3.69
C VAL A 203 12.83 -28.94 -4.03
N ALA A 204 13.70 -28.78 -3.03
CA ALA A 204 15.12 -28.51 -3.23
C ALA A 204 15.84 -29.67 -3.93
N GLY A 205 15.50 -30.92 -3.60
CA GLY A 205 16.02 -32.10 -4.28
C GLY A 205 15.61 -32.16 -5.76
N ILE A 206 14.36 -31.82 -6.08
CA ILE A 206 13.86 -31.73 -7.46
C ILE A 206 14.55 -30.61 -8.23
N ASP A 207 14.75 -29.44 -7.62
CA ASP A 207 15.46 -28.33 -8.25
C ASP A 207 16.92 -28.68 -8.55
N TYR A 208 17.60 -29.32 -7.60
CA TYR A 208 18.98 -29.75 -7.78
C TYR A 208 19.13 -30.83 -8.85
N THR A 209 18.26 -31.86 -8.83
CA THR A 209 18.39 -33.04 -9.71
C THR A 209 17.85 -32.84 -11.12
N TYR A 210 16.73 -32.12 -11.25
CA TYR A 210 16.01 -32.00 -12.52
C TYR A 210 16.24 -30.66 -13.20
N PHE A 211 16.25 -29.57 -12.43
CA PHE A 211 16.36 -28.20 -12.97
C PHE A 211 17.77 -27.61 -12.87
N HIS A 212 18.74 -28.34 -12.30
CA HIS A 212 20.13 -27.91 -12.17
C HIS A 212 20.25 -26.52 -11.49
N GLN A 213 19.46 -26.28 -10.45
CA GLN A 213 19.34 -24.97 -9.75
C GLN A 213 18.76 -23.84 -10.62
N GLY A 214 18.00 -24.20 -11.67
CA GLY A 214 17.35 -23.27 -12.57
C GLY A 214 16.00 -22.74 -12.08
N LEU A 215 15.42 -23.28 -10.99
CA LEU A 215 14.17 -22.72 -10.43
C LEU A 215 14.46 -21.38 -9.75
N GLY A 216 13.92 -20.30 -10.30
CA GLY A 216 13.96 -18.98 -9.66
C GLY A 216 13.28 -18.99 -8.28
N ASN A 217 13.65 -18.03 -7.42
CA ASN A 217 13.13 -17.87 -6.05
C ASN A 217 11.58 -17.93 -5.94
N GLN A 218 10.87 -17.59 -7.01
CA GLN A 218 9.41 -17.61 -7.11
C GLN A 218 8.80 -18.99 -6.86
N ALA A 219 9.50 -20.08 -7.22
CA ALA A 219 9.02 -21.43 -6.98
C ALA A 219 8.92 -21.78 -5.49
N TYR A 220 9.73 -21.12 -4.65
CA TYR A 220 9.78 -21.35 -3.20
C TYR A 220 8.80 -20.44 -2.43
N TYR A 221 8.10 -19.51 -3.09
CA TYR A 221 7.18 -18.57 -2.43
C TYR A 221 6.08 -19.21 -1.59
N PRO A 222 5.41 -20.28 -2.06
CA PRO A 222 4.41 -20.98 -1.24
C PRO A 222 5.00 -21.54 0.06
N LEU A 223 6.24 -22.04 0.03
CA LEU A 223 6.92 -22.60 1.19
C LEU A 223 7.34 -21.51 2.19
N TYR A 224 7.89 -20.39 1.71
CA TYR A 224 8.20 -19.23 2.56
C TYR A 224 6.94 -18.67 3.25
N LEU A 225 5.83 -18.61 2.51
CA LEU A 225 4.57 -18.10 3.03
C LEU A 225 3.94 -19.08 4.03
N ALA A 226 4.04 -20.39 3.79
CA ALA A 226 3.64 -21.42 4.75
C ALA A 226 4.47 -21.36 6.04
N LEU A 227 5.79 -21.13 5.94
CA LEU A 227 6.67 -20.92 7.09
C LEU A 227 6.23 -19.70 7.91
N ALA A 228 5.96 -18.58 7.22
CA ALA A 228 5.47 -17.34 7.83
C ALA A 228 4.17 -17.56 8.61
N ILE A 229 3.20 -18.21 7.96
CA ILE A 229 1.88 -18.47 8.55
C ILE A 229 2.00 -19.40 9.75
N LEU A 230 2.81 -20.47 9.67
CA LEU A 230 3.05 -21.38 10.79
C LEU A 230 3.74 -20.65 11.96
N ALA A 231 4.72 -19.80 11.70
CA ALA A 231 5.41 -19.00 12.71
C ALA A 231 4.49 -17.97 13.37
N ILE A 232 3.68 -17.25 12.59
CA ILE A 232 2.66 -16.32 13.10
C ILE A 232 1.61 -17.08 13.91
N ARG A 233 1.13 -18.23 13.44
CA ARG A 233 0.20 -19.09 14.18
C ARG A 233 0.82 -19.54 15.49
N PHE A 234 2.08 -19.93 15.50
CA PHE A 234 2.79 -20.35 16.70
C PHE A 234 2.84 -19.20 17.72
N ALA A 235 3.26 -18.01 17.28
CA ALA A 235 3.31 -16.82 18.13
C ALA A 235 1.94 -16.40 18.67
N VAL A 236 0.92 -16.41 17.83
CA VAL A 236 -0.45 -16.05 18.19
C VAL A 236 -1.02 -17.04 19.20
N VAL A 237 -0.83 -18.35 19.01
CA VAL A 237 -1.34 -19.35 19.98
C VAL A 237 -0.56 -19.31 21.30
N ALA A 238 0.76 -19.09 21.27
CA ALA A 238 1.56 -18.85 22.47
C ALA A 238 1.09 -17.62 23.25
N PHE A 239 0.79 -16.53 22.54
CA PHE A 239 0.30 -15.30 23.13
C PHE A 239 -1.13 -15.41 23.68
N LEU A 240 -2.00 -16.23 23.08
CA LEU A 240 -3.41 -16.33 23.48
C LEU A 240 -3.68 -17.34 24.59
N ARG A 241 -2.74 -18.23 24.91
CA ARG A 241 -2.98 -19.28 25.91
C ARG A 241 -3.08 -18.71 27.34
N PRO A 242 -4.12 -19.08 28.11
CA PRO A 242 -4.15 -18.95 29.56
C PRO A 242 -2.97 -19.66 30.21
N GLU A 243 -2.24 -18.95 31.05
CA GLU A 243 -1.31 -19.58 31.99
C GLU A 243 -2.15 -20.48 32.91
N ALA A 244 -2.06 -21.80 32.72
CA ALA A 244 -2.31 -22.70 33.82
C ALA A 244 -1.24 -22.32 34.84
N ALA A 245 -1.66 -21.95 36.05
CA ALA A 245 -0.72 -21.84 37.15
C ALA A 245 -0.04 -23.21 37.24
N LEU A 246 1.18 -23.29 36.72
CA LEU A 246 2.19 -24.17 37.28
C LEU A 246 2.36 -23.61 38.69
N ALA A 247 1.45 -23.99 39.59
CA ALA A 247 1.85 -24.07 40.98
C ALA A 247 3.12 -24.90 40.91
N PRO A 248 4.29 -24.37 41.34
CA PRO A 248 5.45 -25.22 41.48
C PRO A 248 4.92 -26.43 42.24
N ALA A 249 5.18 -27.64 41.73
CA ALA A 249 5.15 -28.80 42.58
C ALA A 249 5.96 -28.34 43.78
N ARG A 250 5.29 -28.08 44.91
CA ARG A 250 5.99 -27.73 46.13
C ARG A 250 7.02 -28.83 46.22
N MET A 251 8.32 -28.49 46.11
CA MET A 251 9.36 -29.43 46.51
C MET A 251 8.84 -30.04 47.80
N PRO A 252 8.85 -31.37 47.97
CA PRO A 252 8.51 -31.92 49.26
C PRO A 252 9.45 -31.19 50.21
N VAL A 253 8.90 -30.24 50.96
CA VAL A 253 9.55 -29.76 52.15
C VAL A 253 9.74 -31.06 52.88
N PHE A 254 11.00 -31.50 53.01
CA PHE A 254 11.31 -32.51 53.99
C PHE A 254 10.79 -31.89 55.28
N LYS A 255 9.56 -32.27 55.64
CA LYS A 255 9.04 -32.03 56.98
C LYS A 255 10.12 -32.63 57.86
N PRO A 256 10.68 -31.89 58.84
CA PRO A 256 11.63 -32.48 59.76
C PRO A 256 11.02 -33.80 60.25
N ALA A 257 11.82 -34.87 60.22
CA ALA A 257 11.38 -36.17 60.69
C ALA A 257 10.73 -35.96 62.06
N LEU A 258 9.46 -36.37 62.19
CA LEU A 258 8.72 -36.28 63.45
C LEU A 258 9.56 -36.97 64.53
N PRO A 259 9.82 -36.32 65.68
CA PRO A 259 10.47 -36.97 66.82
C PRO A 259 9.69 -38.25 67.16
N ALA A 260 10.39 -39.32 67.57
CA ALA A 260 9.79 -40.61 67.93
C ALA A 260 8.59 -40.48 68.91
N GLU A 261 8.60 -39.44 69.73
CA GLU A 261 7.54 -39.01 70.65
C GLU A 261 6.16 -38.78 69.98
N SER A 262 6.11 -38.30 68.73
CA SER A 262 4.84 -37.98 68.06
C SER A 262 4.10 -39.23 67.57
N LYS A 263 4.83 -40.29 67.18
CA LYS A 263 4.21 -41.59 66.86
C LYS A 263 3.60 -42.22 68.12
N GLN A 264 4.31 -42.17 69.25
CA GLN A 264 3.80 -42.62 70.55
C GLN A 264 2.51 -41.90 70.95
N LYS A 265 2.44 -40.57 70.77
CA LYS A 265 1.20 -39.79 71.03
C LYS A 265 0.04 -40.22 70.12
N GLY A 266 0.30 -40.61 68.87
CA GLY A 266 -0.71 -41.17 67.97
C GLY A 266 -1.23 -42.55 68.39
N THR A 267 -0.35 -43.43 68.87
CA THR A 267 -0.75 -44.75 69.40
C THR A 267 -1.48 -44.62 70.74
N TRP A 268 -1.01 -43.74 71.63
CA TRP A 268 -1.68 -43.38 72.88
C TRP A 268 -3.09 -42.85 72.62
N LEU A 269 -3.26 -41.93 71.67
CA LEU A 269 -4.58 -41.39 71.31
C LEU A 269 -5.54 -42.49 70.85
N LYS A 270 -5.06 -43.45 70.03
CA LYS A 270 -5.87 -44.61 69.61
C LYS A 270 -6.24 -45.53 70.77
N GLN A 271 -5.32 -45.73 71.72
CA GLN A 271 -5.56 -46.56 72.91
C GLN A 271 -6.57 -45.90 73.86
N VAL A 272 -6.38 -44.62 74.19
CA VAL A 272 -7.28 -43.87 75.07
C VAL A 272 -8.68 -43.75 74.46
N LEU A 273 -8.78 -43.48 73.15
CA LEU A 273 -10.08 -43.42 72.47
C LEU A 273 -10.83 -44.76 72.51
N LYS A 274 -10.09 -45.88 72.40
CA LYS A 274 -10.65 -47.24 72.46
C LYS A 274 -11.01 -47.66 73.88
N ALA A 275 -10.15 -47.36 74.86
CA ALA A 275 -10.34 -47.71 76.27
C ALA A 275 -11.55 -47.00 76.88
N ASN A 276 -11.67 -45.69 76.65
CA ASN A 276 -12.71 -44.87 77.25
C ASN A 276 -13.97 -44.75 76.36
N ARG A 277 -13.99 -45.41 75.20
CA ARG A 277 -15.09 -45.42 74.22
C ARG A 277 -15.66 -44.02 73.87
N TYR A 278 -14.82 -42.99 73.87
CA TYR A 278 -15.27 -41.60 73.64
C TYR A 278 -16.01 -41.39 72.32
N TYR A 279 -15.75 -42.24 71.30
CA TYR A 279 -16.44 -42.19 70.01
C TYR A 279 -17.94 -42.51 70.09
N GLN A 280 -18.45 -43.10 71.18
CA GLN A 280 -19.88 -43.36 71.37
C GLN A 280 -20.69 -42.09 71.69
N ASP A 281 -20.03 -41.02 72.11
CA ASP A 281 -20.68 -39.72 72.36
C ASP A 281 -21.09 -39.07 71.01
N PRO A 282 -22.39 -38.87 70.73
CA PRO A 282 -22.87 -38.34 69.46
C PRO A 282 -22.57 -36.84 69.26
N GLU A 283 -22.26 -36.11 70.32
CA GLU A 283 -21.92 -34.68 70.30
C GLU A 283 -20.41 -34.42 70.30
N LEU A 284 -19.60 -35.49 70.27
CA LEU A 284 -18.15 -35.39 70.27
C LEU A 284 -17.63 -34.55 69.10
N ASN A 285 -16.94 -33.46 69.44
CA ASN A 285 -16.25 -32.59 68.51
C ASN A 285 -14.79 -32.42 68.96
N LEU A 286 -13.98 -31.78 68.12
CA LEU A 286 -12.54 -31.64 68.38
C LEU A 286 -12.24 -30.93 69.71
N ARG A 287 -13.07 -29.96 70.11
CA ARG A 287 -12.88 -29.22 71.38
C ARG A 287 -13.27 -30.07 72.57
N SER A 288 -14.42 -30.74 72.52
CA SER A 288 -14.88 -31.58 73.63
C SER A 288 -14.00 -32.82 73.84
N LEU A 289 -13.41 -33.39 72.78
CA LEU A 289 -12.41 -34.45 72.95
C LEU A 289 -11.09 -33.91 73.51
N ALA A 290 -10.68 -32.71 73.10
CA ALA A 290 -9.45 -32.10 73.61
C ALA A 290 -9.57 -31.79 75.12
N GLU A 291 -10.71 -31.28 75.55
CA GLU A 291 -11.03 -31.03 76.96
C GLU A 291 -11.04 -32.33 77.79
N LYS A 292 -11.67 -33.40 77.29
CA LYS A 292 -11.67 -34.73 77.95
C LYS A 292 -10.28 -35.37 78.04
N LEU A 293 -9.33 -34.93 77.22
CA LEU A 293 -7.95 -35.44 77.18
C LEU A 293 -6.95 -34.49 77.85
N ASP A 294 -7.40 -33.37 78.43
CA ASP A 294 -6.58 -32.28 78.96
C ASP A 294 -5.53 -31.78 77.94
N LEU A 295 -5.97 -31.61 76.69
CA LEU A 295 -5.15 -31.15 75.57
C LEU A 295 -5.74 -29.88 74.95
N HIS A 296 -4.88 -29.06 74.35
CA HIS A 296 -5.34 -27.93 73.56
C HIS A 296 -5.91 -28.41 72.20
N PRO A 297 -7.05 -27.88 71.70
CA PRO A 297 -7.68 -28.35 70.46
C PRO A 297 -6.77 -28.32 69.22
N ASN A 298 -5.85 -27.35 69.15
CA ASN A 298 -4.88 -27.26 68.06
C ASN A 298 -3.87 -28.42 68.09
N ASP A 299 -3.48 -28.88 69.28
CA ASP A 299 -2.52 -29.98 69.43
C ASP A 299 -3.16 -31.31 69.08
N LEU A 300 -4.40 -31.54 69.52
CA LEU A 300 -5.18 -32.71 69.12
C LEU A 300 -5.42 -32.71 67.59
N SER A 301 -5.78 -31.56 67.01
CA SER A 301 -5.93 -31.43 65.56
C SER A 301 -4.62 -31.73 64.84
N ARG A 302 -3.50 -31.25 65.38
CA ARG A 302 -2.17 -31.50 64.83
C ARG A 302 -1.82 -32.98 64.89
N ILE A 303 -2.04 -33.66 66.02
CA ILE A 303 -1.79 -35.09 66.18
C ILE A 303 -2.62 -35.90 65.16
N VAL A 304 -3.93 -35.65 65.06
CA VAL A 304 -4.81 -36.38 64.13
C VAL A 304 -4.45 -36.14 62.67
N ASN A 305 -4.22 -34.88 62.27
CA ASN A 305 -3.92 -34.53 60.88
C ASN A 305 -2.50 -34.90 60.45
N THR A 306 -1.50 -34.81 61.35
CA THR A 306 -0.09 -35.02 61.00
C THR A 306 0.41 -36.43 61.27
N VAL A 307 0.00 -37.05 62.38
CA VAL A 307 0.45 -38.40 62.78
C VAL A 307 -0.47 -39.47 62.19
N LEU A 308 -1.79 -39.29 62.32
CA LEU A 308 -2.77 -40.27 61.84
C LEU A 308 -3.18 -40.06 60.38
N LYS A 309 -2.84 -38.91 59.78
CA LYS A 309 -3.16 -38.51 58.40
C LYS A 309 -4.66 -38.61 58.07
N LYS A 310 -5.54 -38.34 59.05
CA LYS A 310 -7.01 -38.35 58.91
C LYS A 310 -7.59 -37.02 59.36
N SER A 311 -8.80 -36.68 58.93
CA SER A 311 -9.57 -35.62 59.58
C SER A 311 -10.10 -36.13 60.93
N PHE A 312 -10.42 -35.22 61.87
CA PHE A 312 -11.05 -35.60 63.15
C PHE A 312 -12.31 -36.47 62.95
N ASN A 313 -13.18 -36.06 62.02
CA ASN A 313 -14.41 -36.79 61.73
C ASN A 313 -14.13 -38.17 61.14
N ASP A 314 -13.17 -38.31 60.23
CA ASP A 314 -12.83 -39.62 59.64
C ASP A 314 -12.17 -40.53 60.68
N PHE A 315 -11.36 -39.98 61.58
CA PHE A 315 -10.75 -40.71 62.67
C PHE A 315 -11.78 -41.27 63.64
N ILE A 316 -12.72 -40.44 64.12
CA ILE A 316 -13.76 -40.89 65.05
C ILE A 316 -14.74 -41.87 64.37
N ASN A 317 -15.16 -41.56 63.14
CA ASN A 317 -16.17 -42.39 62.46
C ASN A 317 -15.65 -43.79 62.10
N GLU A 318 -14.33 -44.00 61.96
CA GLU A 318 -13.76 -45.34 61.79
C GLU A 318 -14.10 -46.25 62.99
N TYR A 319 -13.96 -45.73 64.22
CA TYR A 319 -14.34 -46.46 65.43
C TYR A 319 -15.84 -46.67 65.52
N ARG A 320 -16.64 -45.65 65.16
CA ARG A 320 -18.10 -45.77 65.15
C ARG A 320 -18.58 -46.83 64.16
N VAL A 321 -18.04 -46.86 62.94
CA VAL A 321 -18.36 -47.91 61.94
C VAL A 321 -17.92 -49.28 62.45
N THR A 322 -16.73 -49.38 63.05
CA THR A 322 -16.24 -50.65 63.63
C THR A 322 -17.16 -51.17 64.73
N GLU A 323 -17.64 -50.29 65.61
CA GLU A 323 -18.59 -50.66 66.67
C GLU A 323 -19.96 -51.04 66.11
N VAL A 324 -20.43 -50.34 65.07
CA VAL A 324 -21.65 -50.74 64.34
C VAL A 324 -21.49 -52.14 63.75
N THR A 325 -20.37 -52.44 63.07
CA THR A 325 -20.14 -53.78 62.51
C THR A 325 -20.05 -54.85 63.58
N ARG A 326 -19.44 -54.54 64.75
CA ARG A 326 -19.39 -55.45 65.90
C ARG A 326 -20.78 -55.75 66.43
N LYS A 327 -21.60 -54.71 66.66
CA LYS A 327 -22.99 -54.86 67.13
C LYS A 327 -23.90 -55.53 66.10
N MET A 328 -23.64 -55.40 64.80
CA MET A 328 -24.36 -56.13 63.75
C MET A 328 -24.09 -57.63 63.73
N GLN A 329 -22.94 -58.07 64.27
CA GLN A 329 -22.53 -59.47 64.34
C GLN A 329 -22.91 -60.15 65.66
N ASP A 330 -23.24 -59.35 66.69
CA ASP A 330 -23.55 -59.84 68.03
C ASP A 330 -25.08 -60.05 68.17
N PRO A 331 -25.54 -61.30 68.41
CA PRO A 331 -26.97 -61.61 68.55
C PRO A 331 -27.67 -60.81 69.65
N ALA A 332 -26.94 -60.31 70.66
CA ALA A 332 -27.52 -59.51 71.74
C ALA A 332 -28.17 -58.20 71.24
N PHE A 333 -27.75 -57.67 70.09
CA PHE A 333 -28.22 -56.40 69.54
C PHE A 333 -29.23 -56.56 68.39
N ASP A 334 -29.72 -57.76 68.11
CA ASP A 334 -30.69 -57.98 67.03
C ASP A 334 -32.08 -57.36 67.29
N HIS A 335 -32.36 -57.02 68.55
CA HIS A 335 -33.56 -56.26 68.93
C HIS A 335 -33.52 -54.78 68.50
N LEU A 336 -32.34 -54.26 68.12
CA LEU A 336 -32.18 -52.87 67.67
C LEU A 336 -32.28 -52.76 66.13
N THR A 337 -32.93 -51.69 65.66
CA THR A 337 -32.90 -51.34 64.24
C THR A 337 -31.49 -50.92 63.79
N LEU A 338 -31.18 -51.02 62.50
CA LEU A 338 -29.89 -50.55 61.94
C LEU A 338 -29.57 -49.11 62.33
N LEU A 339 -30.60 -48.26 62.41
CA LEU A 339 -30.45 -46.88 62.82
C LEU A 339 -30.25 -46.77 64.34
N GLY A 340 -30.91 -47.60 65.15
CA GLY A 340 -30.67 -47.71 66.59
C GLY A 340 -29.25 -48.13 66.92
N ILE A 341 -28.71 -49.14 66.22
CA ILE A 341 -27.31 -49.57 66.35
C ILE A 341 -26.35 -48.42 65.98
N ALA A 342 -26.65 -47.66 64.92
CA ALA A 342 -25.86 -46.50 64.54
C ALA A 342 -25.87 -45.38 65.60
N PHE A 343 -27.03 -45.07 66.18
CA PHE A 343 -27.15 -44.05 67.24
C PHE A 343 -26.41 -44.46 68.51
N GLU A 344 -26.56 -45.70 68.98
CA GLU A 344 -25.79 -46.20 70.13
C GLU A 344 -24.28 -46.30 69.87
N SER A 345 -23.86 -46.30 68.60
CA SER A 345 -22.45 -46.29 68.22
C SER A 345 -21.92 -44.87 68.01
N GLY A 346 -22.70 -43.83 68.34
CA GLY A 346 -22.30 -42.42 68.34
C GLY A 346 -22.60 -41.65 67.04
N PHE A 347 -23.30 -42.22 66.06
CA PHE A 347 -23.75 -41.43 64.91
C PHE A 347 -24.95 -40.57 65.28
N ASN A 348 -24.93 -39.28 64.93
CA ASN A 348 -26.06 -38.37 65.17
C ASN A 348 -26.96 -38.16 63.94
N SER A 349 -26.63 -38.75 62.78
CA SER A 349 -27.35 -38.55 61.52
C SER A 349 -27.32 -39.79 60.62
N LYS A 350 -28.48 -40.16 60.08
CA LYS A 350 -28.68 -41.26 59.11
C LYS A 350 -27.87 -41.06 57.83
N THR A 351 -27.80 -39.83 57.31
CA THR A 351 -27.07 -39.53 56.06
C THR A 351 -25.57 -39.65 56.27
N THR A 352 -25.05 -39.17 57.40
CA THR A 352 -23.63 -39.33 57.76
C THR A 352 -23.29 -40.80 57.97
N PHE A 353 -24.11 -41.54 58.71
CA PHE A 353 -23.95 -42.99 58.91
C PHE A 353 -23.88 -43.75 57.59
N ASN A 354 -24.90 -43.64 56.73
CA ASN A 354 -24.94 -44.38 55.46
C ASN A 354 -23.77 -44.04 54.54
N ARG A 355 -23.41 -42.74 54.44
CA ARG A 355 -22.29 -42.28 53.62
C ARG A 355 -20.96 -42.82 54.14
N THR A 356 -20.69 -42.66 55.43
CA THR A 356 -19.40 -43.02 56.03
C THR A 356 -19.24 -44.54 56.15
N PHE A 357 -20.31 -45.27 56.45
CA PHE A 357 -20.31 -46.74 56.45
C PHE A 357 -20.00 -47.29 55.04
N LYS A 358 -20.64 -46.75 53.99
CA LYS A 358 -20.36 -47.15 52.60
C LYS A 358 -18.95 -46.77 52.15
N GLN A 359 -18.45 -45.62 52.58
CA GLN A 359 -17.09 -45.18 52.26
C GLN A 359 -16.02 -46.09 52.89
N LEU A 360 -16.26 -46.60 54.11
CA LEU A 360 -15.29 -47.43 54.83
C LEU A 360 -15.42 -48.93 54.52
N THR A 361 -16.63 -49.44 54.29
CA THR A 361 -16.88 -50.88 54.05
C THR A 361 -17.08 -51.24 52.57
N GLY A 362 -17.26 -50.24 51.69
CA GLY A 362 -17.59 -50.43 50.27
C GLY A 362 -19.06 -50.80 50.00
N LYS A 363 -19.84 -51.13 51.03
CA LYS A 363 -21.23 -51.60 50.93
C LYS A 363 -22.17 -50.74 51.77
N SER A 364 -23.46 -50.70 51.43
CA SER A 364 -24.44 -50.06 52.30
C SER A 364 -24.64 -50.87 53.60
N PRO A 365 -25.03 -50.24 54.72
CA PRO A 365 -25.29 -50.96 55.98
C PRO A 365 -26.30 -52.12 55.84
N VAL A 366 -27.29 -51.97 54.96
CA VAL A 366 -28.32 -53.00 54.70
C VAL A 366 -27.72 -54.19 53.93
N GLU A 367 -26.95 -53.92 52.87
CA GLU A 367 -26.23 -54.96 52.13
C GLU A 367 -25.27 -55.73 53.04
N TYR A 368 -24.56 -55.03 53.93
CA TYR A 368 -23.64 -55.64 54.88
C TYR A 368 -24.36 -56.55 55.90
N LYS A 369 -25.50 -56.12 56.46
CA LYS A 369 -26.29 -56.96 57.39
C LYS A 369 -26.91 -58.19 56.70
N LEU A 370 -27.29 -58.08 55.42
CA LEU A 370 -27.84 -59.20 54.65
C LEU A 370 -26.78 -60.26 54.33
N GLU A 371 -25.52 -59.87 54.14
CA GLU A 371 -24.43 -60.83 53.95
C GLU A 371 -24.08 -61.61 55.21
N LEU A 372 -24.21 -61.00 56.39
CA LEU A 372 -23.96 -61.68 57.68
C LEU A 372 -24.96 -62.81 57.97
N LYS A 373 -26.18 -62.76 57.40
CA LYS A 373 -27.24 -63.76 57.63
C LYS A 373 -27.13 -65.01 56.72
N LYS A 374 -26.07 -65.18 55.93
CA LYS A 374 -25.94 -66.33 55.01
C LYS A 374 -25.18 -67.51 55.63
N GLU A 375 -25.89 -68.31 56.42
CA GLU A 375 -25.59 -69.74 56.61
C GLU A 375 -26.81 -70.61 56.25
N ARG A 376 -26.87 -71.05 54.98
CA ARG A 376 -27.46 -72.29 54.37
C ARG A 376 -28.99 -72.59 54.59
N PRO A 377 -29.71 -73.39 53.77
CA PRO A 377 -29.27 -74.57 52.99
C PRO A 377 -29.76 -74.67 51.52
N ASN A 378 -29.26 -75.75 50.90
CA ASN A 378 -29.28 -76.10 49.50
C ASN A 378 -30.45 -77.07 49.22
N TYR A 379 -31.66 -76.58 48.90
CA TYR A 379 -32.74 -77.34 48.26
C TYR A 379 -33.93 -76.41 47.95
N ASN A 380 -33.98 -75.88 46.74
CA ASN A 380 -35.18 -75.96 45.90
C ASN A 380 -34.83 -75.51 44.47
N MET A 381 -35.16 -76.41 43.55
CA MET A 381 -34.93 -76.41 42.10
C MET A 381 -35.69 -75.23 41.43
N GLU A 382 -35.36 -74.73 40.23
CA GLU A 382 -35.29 -75.50 38.98
C GLU A 382 -34.71 -74.68 37.79
N ARG A 383 -34.65 -75.33 36.62
CA ARG A 383 -33.67 -75.22 35.50
C ARG A 383 -33.91 -74.14 34.43
N GLN A 384 -32.81 -73.87 33.71
CA GLN A 384 -32.56 -72.88 32.64
C GLN A 384 -33.30 -73.14 31.31
N PRO A 385 -33.22 -72.20 30.32
CA PRO A 385 -32.11 -72.31 29.37
C PRO A 385 -31.36 -71.00 29.06
N ARG A 386 -30.12 -71.19 28.62
CA ARG A 386 -29.16 -70.18 28.13
C ARG A 386 -29.48 -69.70 26.71
N TYR A 387 -28.86 -68.55 26.43
CA TYR A 387 -28.48 -67.95 25.14
C TYR A 387 -29.54 -67.12 24.40
N GLY A 388 -29.67 -65.86 24.84
CA GLY A 388 -29.98 -64.73 23.97
C GLY A 388 -28.69 -63.94 23.69
N THR A 389 -28.33 -63.82 22.42
CA THR A 389 -27.27 -62.95 21.92
C THR A 389 -27.42 -61.53 22.47
N VAL A 390 -26.34 -60.98 23.02
CA VAL A 390 -26.22 -59.53 23.23
C VAL A 390 -26.11 -58.89 21.85
N ILE A 391 -27.26 -58.61 21.25
CA ILE A 391 -27.33 -57.70 20.11
C ILE A 391 -27.02 -56.32 20.69
N LEU A 392 -25.87 -55.78 20.28
CA LEU A 392 -25.60 -54.36 20.22
C LEU A 392 -26.72 -53.69 19.42
N ASN A 393 -27.80 -53.32 20.08
CA ASN A 393 -28.68 -52.27 19.61
C ASN A 393 -29.00 -51.39 20.80
N GLN A 394 -28.10 -50.43 21.04
CA GLN A 394 -28.57 -49.08 21.31
C GLN A 394 -29.40 -48.66 20.09
N GLN A 395 -30.67 -49.06 20.04
CA GLN A 395 -31.69 -48.17 19.49
C GLN A 395 -31.70 -46.97 20.44
N THR A 396 -30.75 -46.09 20.12
CA THR A 396 -30.73 -44.69 20.48
C THR A 396 -32.17 -44.18 20.48
N ALA A 397 -32.48 -43.31 21.42
CA ALA A 397 -33.58 -42.38 21.28
C ALA A 397 -33.30 -41.43 20.09
N GLN A 398 -33.24 -41.97 18.87
CA GLN A 398 -33.43 -41.27 17.60
C GLN A 398 -34.93 -41.00 17.46
N ASN A 399 -35.46 -40.12 18.31
CA ASN A 399 -36.73 -39.44 18.06
C ASN A 399 -36.86 -38.13 18.85
N TRP A 400 -35.73 -37.52 19.21
CA TRP A 400 -35.65 -36.07 19.04
C TRP A 400 -35.22 -35.87 17.62
N SER A 401 -36.14 -35.41 16.76
CA SER A 401 -35.74 -34.84 15.49
C SER A 401 -34.71 -33.75 15.79
N VAL A 402 -33.43 -34.08 15.64
CA VAL A 402 -32.43 -33.07 15.33
C VAL A 402 -32.88 -32.57 13.98
N LYS A 403 -33.80 -31.59 13.99
CA LYS A 403 -33.98 -30.69 12.87
C LYS A 403 -32.56 -30.33 12.50
N LYS A 404 -32.06 -30.87 11.39
CA LYS A 404 -30.74 -30.58 10.83
C LYS A 404 -30.61 -29.08 10.99
N THR A 405 -29.78 -28.62 11.92
CA THR A 405 -29.71 -27.20 12.23
C THR A 405 -29.22 -26.58 10.95
N ASN A 406 -30.16 -25.95 10.24
CA ASN A 406 -29.89 -25.46 8.92
C ASN A 406 -28.72 -24.48 9.08
N PRO A 407 -27.54 -24.70 8.47
CA PRO A 407 -26.42 -23.78 8.63
C PRO A 407 -26.84 -22.35 8.28
N TYR A 408 -27.80 -22.19 7.36
CA TYR A 408 -28.43 -20.91 7.03
C TYR A 408 -29.17 -20.23 8.20
N ALA A 409 -29.74 -21.00 9.15
CA ALA A 409 -30.39 -20.46 10.34
C ALA A 409 -29.40 -19.82 11.32
N MET A 410 -28.18 -20.38 11.43
CA MET A 410 -27.10 -19.81 12.25
C MET A 410 -26.56 -18.51 11.64
N PHE A 411 -26.34 -18.46 10.32
CA PHE A 411 -25.92 -17.23 9.62
C PHE A 411 -26.97 -16.12 9.72
N LYS A 412 -28.26 -16.45 9.55
CA LYS A 412 -29.37 -15.49 9.73
C LYS A 412 -29.38 -14.90 11.14
N ASN A 413 -29.11 -15.72 12.16
CA ASN A 413 -29.01 -15.24 13.54
C ASN A 413 -27.79 -14.34 13.75
N TYR A 414 -26.61 -14.69 13.25
CA TYR A 414 -25.43 -13.82 13.35
C TYR A 414 -25.66 -12.47 12.68
N PHE A 415 -26.28 -12.46 11.50
CA PHE A 415 -26.65 -11.23 10.81
C PHE A 415 -27.67 -10.39 11.60
N LYS A 416 -28.75 -11.02 12.10
CA LYS A 416 -29.78 -10.34 12.91
C LYS A 416 -29.22 -9.75 14.21
N ILE A 417 -28.33 -10.48 14.88
CA ILE A 417 -27.65 -10.02 16.11
C ILE A 417 -26.73 -8.85 15.79
N ALA A 418 -25.93 -8.97 14.73
CA ALA A 418 -25.03 -7.92 14.28
C ALA A 418 -25.79 -6.62 13.98
N TRP A 419 -26.88 -6.69 13.20
CA TRP A 419 -27.74 -5.56 12.88
C TRP A 419 -28.34 -4.89 14.13
N ARG A 420 -28.92 -5.67 15.06
CA ARG A 420 -29.44 -5.12 16.33
C ARG A 420 -28.35 -4.43 17.15
N ASN A 421 -27.13 -4.98 17.16
CA ASN A 421 -26.03 -4.43 17.92
C ASN A 421 -25.51 -3.12 17.32
N LEU A 422 -25.45 -3.04 15.98
CA LEU A 422 -25.15 -1.83 15.22
C LEU A 422 -26.15 -0.71 15.52
N MET A 423 -27.45 -1.01 15.48
CA MET A 423 -28.51 -0.04 15.81
C MET A 423 -28.50 0.40 17.27
N ARG A 424 -28.03 -0.44 18.19
CA ARG A 424 -27.87 -0.08 19.60
C ARG A 424 -26.68 0.85 19.83
N ASN A 425 -25.60 0.70 19.05
CA ASN A 425 -24.36 1.47 19.18
C ASN A 425 -24.16 2.43 18.00
N LYS A 426 -25.14 3.31 17.75
CA LYS A 426 -25.16 4.19 16.56
C LYS A 426 -23.89 5.02 16.38
N SER A 427 -23.38 5.65 17.45
CA SER A 427 -22.14 6.45 17.36
C SER A 427 -20.94 5.63 16.91
N TYR A 428 -20.77 4.40 17.43
CA TYR A 428 -19.70 3.50 17.02
C TYR A 428 -19.86 3.08 15.54
N ALA A 429 -21.10 2.75 15.15
CA ALA A 429 -21.41 2.38 13.78
C ALA A 429 -21.12 3.54 12.81
N THR A 430 -21.62 4.74 13.09
CA THR A 430 -21.43 5.92 12.24
C THR A 430 -19.96 6.27 12.08
N ILE A 431 -19.18 6.33 13.17
CA ILE A 431 -17.76 6.68 13.11
C ILE A 431 -16.99 5.66 12.25
N ASN A 432 -17.23 4.35 12.46
CA ASN A 432 -16.55 3.31 11.68
C ASN A 432 -17.00 3.26 10.21
N VAL A 433 -18.30 3.36 9.95
CA VAL A 433 -18.84 3.37 8.57
C VAL A 433 -18.31 4.58 7.82
N THR A 434 -18.35 5.79 8.39
CA THR A 434 -17.83 7.00 7.74
C THR A 434 -16.32 6.95 7.54
N GLY A 435 -15.54 6.52 8.54
CA GLY A 435 -14.09 6.41 8.43
C GLY A 435 -13.66 5.40 7.36
N LEU A 436 -14.29 4.22 7.33
CA LEU A 436 -14.05 3.22 6.29
C LEU A 436 -14.57 3.69 4.93
N ALA A 437 -15.75 4.31 4.85
CA ALA A 437 -16.33 4.76 3.58
C ALA A 437 -15.44 5.80 2.91
N ILE A 438 -14.89 6.76 3.65
CA ILE A 438 -14.00 7.79 3.10
C ILE A 438 -12.67 7.17 2.63
N GLY A 439 -12.07 6.27 3.44
CA GLY A 439 -10.84 5.58 3.05
C GLY A 439 -11.01 4.69 1.82
N ILE A 440 -12.13 3.95 1.75
CA ILE A 440 -12.47 3.09 0.61
C ILE A 440 -12.83 3.93 -0.62
N ALA A 441 -13.55 5.05 -0.46
CA ALA A 441 -13.88 5.95 -1.58
C ALA A 441 -12.62 6.55 -2.19
N ALA A 442 -11.68 7.04 -1.36
CA ALA A 442 -10.40 7.55 -1.85
C ALA A 442 -9.60 6.46 -2.58
N CYS A 443 -9.56 5.24 -2.03
CA CYS A 443 -8.91 4.09 -2.66
C CYS A 443 -9.58 3.70 -3.99
N LEU A 444 -10.91 3.74 -4.07
CA LEU A 444 -11.68 3.47 -5.28
C LEU A 444 -11.40 4.53 -6.36
N LEU A 445 -11.40 5.82 -6.02
CA LEU A 445 -11.09 6.89 -6.97
C LEU A 445 -9.66 6.77 -7.51
N ILE A 446 -8.69 6.49 -6.64
CA ILE A 446 -7.31 6.23 -7.05
C ILE A 446 -7.26 5.00 -7.97
N PHE A 447 -7.98 3.92 -7.63
CA PHE A 447 -8.06 2.73 -8.47
C PHE A 447 -8.63 3.03 -9.85
N LEU A 448 -9.70 3.82 -9.96
CA LEU A 448 -10.29 4.22 -11.24
C LEU A 448 -9.30 5.04 -12.09
N VAL A 449 -8.56 5.96 -11.48
CA VAL A 449 -7.50 6.72 -12.16
C VAL A 449 -6.39 5.78 -12.63
N VAL A 450 -5.89 4.88 -11.76
CA VAL A 450 -4.84 3.92 -12.12
C VAL A 450 -5.30 2.99 -13.23
N GLN A 451 -6.55 2.51 -13.18
CA GLN A 451 -7.13 1.68 -14.22
C GLN A 451 -7.24 2.43 -15.55
N TYR A 452 -7.68 3.70 -15.53
CA TYR A 452 -7.74 4.56 -16.71
C TYR A 452 -6.34 4.77 -17.32
N GLN A 453 -5.37 5.19 -16.51
CA GLN A 453 -4.00 5.47 -16.98
C GLN A 453 -3.26 4.19 -17.43
N THR A 454 -3.51 3.05 -16.78
CA THR A 454 -2.93 1.76 -17.22
C THR A 454 -3.66 1.10 -18.37
N GLY A 455 -4.87 1.58 -18.69
CA GLY A 455 -5.72 1.10 -19.77
C GLY A 455 -5.36 1.64 -21.16
N PHE A 456 -4.40 2.56 -21.27
CA PHE A 456 -4.06 3.22 -22.54
C PHE A 456 -3.61 2.23 -23.62
N ASP A 457 -4.21 2.33 -24.82
CA ASP A 457 -3.90 1.55 -26.03
C ASP A 457 -3.90 0.01 -25.84
N ASN A 458 -4.59 -0.48 -24.80
CA ASN A 458 -4.62 -1.92 -24.47
C ASN A 458 -5.59 -2.75 -25.33
N TYR A 459 -6.40 -2.09 -26.17
CA TYR A 459 -7.43 -2.71 -27.00
C TYR A 459 -6.91 -3.20 -28.36
N HIS A 460 -5.67 -2.88 -28.74
CA HIS A 460 -5.10 -3.34 -30.00
C HIS A 460 -4.65 -4.80 -29.95
N THR A 461 -4.93 -5.54 -31.02
CA THR A 461 -4.64 -6.97 -31.22
C THR A 461 -3.14 -7.27 -31.09
N ASN A 462 -2.29 -6.40 -31.65
CA ASN A 462 -0.84 -6.58 -31.69
C ASN A 462 -0.06 -5.78 -30.65
N LYS A 463 -0.71 -5.26 -29.59
CA LYS A 463 -0.13 -4.30 -28.64
C LYS A 463 1.26 -4.64 -28.09
N ASP A 464 1.57 -5.91 -27.82
CA ASP A 464 2.86 -6.35 -27.28
C ASP A 464 4.00 -6.37 -28.34
N ARG A 465 3.64 -6.24 -29.63
CA ARG A 465 4.55 -6.25 -30.77
C ARG A 465 4.63 -4.92 -31.51
N ILE A 466 3.83 -3.92 -31.12
CA ILE A 466 3.86 -2.58 -31.71
C ILE A 466 4.97 -1.77 -31.00
N TYR A 467 5.85 -1.18 -31.80
CA TYR A 467 6.94 -0.35 -31.31
C TYR A 467 6.98 1.00 -32.02
N ARG A 468 7.20 2.06 -31.24
CA ARG A 468 7.59 3.40 -31.71
C ARG A 468 9.10 3.47 -31.85
N ILE A 469 9.59 4.11 -32.90
CA ILE A 469 11.02 4.37 -33.10
C ILE A 469 11.37 5.71 -32.48
N LEU A 470 12.37 5.71 -31.60
CA LEU A 470 12.92 6.91 -30.97
C LEU A 470 14.27 7.25 -31.58
N ASN A 471 14.53 8.54 -31.80
CA ASN A 471 15.87 9.05 -32.03
C ASN A 471 16.57 9.22 -30.68
N VAL A 472 17.78 8.69 -30.56
CA VAL A 472 18.62 8.79 -29.36
C VAL A 472 19.90 9.50 -29.73
N SER A 473 20.09 10.69 -29.17
CA SER A 473 21.31 11.48 -29.32
C SER A 473 22.16 11.42 -28.04
N SER A 474 23.46 11.19 -28.19
CA SER A 474 24.44 11.20 -27.10
C SER A 474 25.37 12.40 -27.28
N GLY A 475 25.45 13.26 -26.27
CA GLY A 475 26.33 14.43 -26.25
C GLY A 475 27.01 14.62 -24.89
N PRO A 476 27.82 15.69 -24.73
CA PRO A 476 28.49 16.01 -23.46
C PRO A 476 27.54 16.16 -22.28
N ASP A 477 26.30 16.62 -22.55
CA ASP A 477 25.24 16.85 -21.57
C ASP A 477 24.44 15.56 -21.23
N GLY A 478 24.72 14.43 -21.88
CA GLY A 478 24.08 13.13 -21.62
C GLY A 478 23.44 12.48 -22.85
N VAL A 479 22.59 11.48 -22.60
CA VAL A 479 21.81 10.77 -23.63
C VAL A 479 20.38 11.28 -23.60
N HIS A 480 19.90 11.82 -24.73
CA HIS A 480 18.54 12.31 -24.90
C HIS A 480 17.80 11.46 -25.92
N ALA A 481 16.53 11.18 -25.66
CA ALA A 481 15.64 10.49 -26.59
C ALA A 481 14.55 11.44 -27.06
N GLY A 482 14.24 11.41 -28.36
CA GLY A 482 13.16 12.17 -28.99
C GLY A 482 12.23 11.25 -29.79
N SER A 483 10.97 11.64 -29.89
CA SER A 483 9.94 10.98 -30.70
C SER A 483 10.19 11.14 -32.20
N GLY A 484 10.75 12.30 -32.58
CA GLY A 484 10.93 12.69 -33.97
C GLY A 484 11.90 11.79 -34.74
N THR A 485 11.43 11.26 -35.87
CA THR A 485 12.23 10.53 -36.86
C THR A 485 12.52 11.42 -38.09
N PRO A 486 13.46 11.05 -38.99
CA PRO A 486 13.70 11.72 -40.29
C PRO A 486 12.80 11.21 -41.40
N LEU A 487 12.37 12.05 -42.36
CA LEU A 487 11.30 11.74 -43.36
C LEU A 487 11.42 10.36 -44.04
N PRO A 488 12.59 9.94 -44.54
CA PRO A 488 12.75 8.65 -45.21
C PRO A 488 12.79 7.44 -44.27
N MET A 489 12.56 7.60 -42.95
CA MET A 489 12.65 6.53 -41.95
C MET A 489 11.85 5.27 -42.32
N VAL A 490 10.56 5.39 -42.60
CA VAL A 490 9.70 4.23 -42.89
C VAL A 490 10.06 3.56 -44.21
N GLU A 491 10.37 4.34 -45.25
CA GLU A 491 10.79 3.82 -46.55
C GLU A 491 12.14 3.07 -46.44
N GLY A 492 13.11 3.66 -45.74
CA GLY A 492 14.40 3.02 -45.49
C GLY A 492 14.29 1.74 -44.66
N LEU A 493 13.37 1.69 -43.68
CA LEU A 493 13.10 0.48 -42.91
C LEU A 493 12.50 -0.64 -43.78
N LYS A 494 11.54 -0.31 -44.65
CA LYS A 494 10.95 -1.28 -45.59
C LYS A 494 11.99 -1.84 -46.56
N LEU A 495 12.96 -1.02 -46.98
CA LEU A 495 14.05 -1.41 -47.88
C LEU A 495 15.11 -2.29 -47.20
N ASP A 496 15.62 -1.86 -46.04
CA ASP A 496 16.74 -2.53 -45.37
C ASP A 496 16.30 -3.73 -44.50
N PHE A 497 15.02 -3.78 -44.10
CA PHE A 497 14.45 -4.84 -43.29
C PHE A 497 13.15 -5.39 -43.89
N PRO A 498 13.21 -6.18 -44.99
CA PRO A 498 12.03 -6.75 -45.64
C PRO A 498 11.14 -7.61 -44.72
N GLN A 499 11.69 -8.10 -43.60
CA GLN A 499 10.94 -8.80 -42.56
C GLN A 499 9.92 -7.91 -41.82
N ILE A 500 10.08 -6.58 -41.84
CA ILE A 500 9.13 -5.62 -41.28
C ILE A 500 8.02 -5.38 -42.28
N LYS A 501 6.96 -6.19 -42.21
CA LYS A 501 5.82 -6.12 -43.13
C LYS A 501 4.95 -4.87 -42.95
N GLN A 502 4.97 -4.26 -41.76
CA GLN A 502 4.12 -3.12 -41.43
C GLN A 502 4.94 -2.05 -40.73
N ALA A 503 5.04 -0.89 -41.38
CA ALA A 503 5.67 0.32 -40.88
C ALA A 503 4.88 1.54 -41.38
N ALA A 504 4.64 2.51 -40.51
CA ALA A 504 3.82 3.68 -40.80
C ALA A 504 4.33 4.94 -40.10
N ASN A 505 4.20 6.07 -40.77
CA ASN A 505 4.36 7.40 -40.20
C ASN A 505 3.01 7.95 -39.73
N ILE A 506 3.09 8.75 -38.68
CA ILE A 506 2.01 9.64 -38.26
C ILE A 506 2.61 10.94 -37.76
N MET A 507 2.01 12.07 -38.13
CA MET A 507 2.40 13.39 -37.66
C MET A 507 1.16 14.13 -37.19
N LYS A 508 1.19 14.67 -35.97
CA LYS A 508 0.12 15.53 -35.48
C LYS A 508 0.26 16.91 -36.14
N ASN A 509 -0.87 17.50 -36.56
CA ASN A 509 -0.91 18.86 -37.08
C ASN A 509 -1.89 19.72 -36.27
N ASP A 510 -1.35 20.39 -35.26
CA ASP A 510 -2.14 21.17 -34.30
C ASP A 510 -2.72 22.43 -34.92
N GLY A 511 -3.97 22.73 -34.55
CA GLY A 511 -4.67 23.96 -34.89
C GLY A 511 -4.99 24.14 -36.36
N SER A 512 -5.32 23.04 -37.03
CA SER A 512 -5.67 23.04 -38.45
C SER A 512 -7.01 23.74 -38.69
N HIS A 513 -7.07 24.61 -39.70
CA HIS A 513 -8.29 25.31 -40.10
C HIS A 513 -9.02 24.56 -41.22
N TYR A 514 -10.34 24.45 -41.08
CA TYR A 514 -11.21 23.80 -42.04
C TYR A 514 -12.37 24.71 -42.40
N THR A 515 -12.59 24.86 -43.70
CA THR A 515 -13.71 25.63 -44.23
C THR A 515 -14.58 24.69 -45.05
N ILE A 516 -15.88 24.70 -44.77
CA ILE A 516 -16.85 23.87 -45.47
C ILE A 516 -17.72 24.76 -46.35
N GLY A 517 -17.73 24.43 -47.65
CA GLY A 517 -18.63 25.03 -48.62
C GLY A 517 -20.08 24.69 -48.27
N ASP A 518 -20.96 25.67 -48.44
CA ASP A 518 -22.32 25.66 -47.94
C ASP A 518 -23.12 24.40 -48.31
N VAL A 519 -23.59 23.66 -47.31
CA VAL A 519 -24.46 22.47 -47.46
C VAL A 519 -25.90 22.88 -47.86
N HIS A 520 -26.26 24.16 -47.71
CA HIS A 520 -27.61 24.70 -47.93
C HIS A 520 -27.68 25.89 -48.90
N ASN A 521 -26.63 26.20 -49.67
CA ASN A 521 -26.68 27.25 -50.72
C ASN A 521 -27.10 28.65 -50.23
N THR A 522 -26.81 28.99 -48.97
CA THR A 522 -27.07 30.29 -48.32
C THR A 522 -25.93 31.32 -48.45
N GLY A 523 -24.77 30.93 -49.00
CA GLY A 523 -23.63 31.81 -49.23
C GLY A 523 -22.71 32.01 -48.02
N THR A 524 -22.89 31.26 -46.93
CA THR A 524 -22.07 31.37 -45.70
C THR A 524 -21.18 30.14 -45.50
N PHE A 525 -19.86 30.34 -45.51
CA PHE A 525 -18.88 29.30 -45.21
C PHE A 525 -18.80 29.05 -43.70
N LYS A 526 -18.91 27.78 -43.28
CA LYS A 526 -18.66 27.40 -41.87
C LYS A 526 -17.17 27.14 -41.69
N LYS A 527 -16.57 27.83 -40.72
CA LYS A 527 -15.16 27.66 -40.35
C LYS A 527 -15.05 26.85 -39.06
N PHE A 528 -14.14 25.91 -39.05
CA PHE A 528 -13.82 25.07 -37.91
C PHE A 528 -12.32 25.06 -37.70
N LYS A 529 -11.93 24.88 -36.45
CA LYS A 529 -10.56 24.55 -36.06
C LYS A 529 -10.60 23.17 -35.42
N GLU A 530 -9.64 22.33 -35.78
CA GLU A 530 -9.46 21.03 -35.13
C GLU A 530 -8.01 20.87 -34.68
N ASP A 531 -7.84 20.61 -33.39
CA ASP A 531 -6.52 20.47 -32.75
C ASP A 531 -6.03 19.01 -32.78
N LEU A 532 -6.90 18.06 -33.16
CA LEU A 532 -6.62 16.62 -33.22
C LEU A 532 -6.64 16.09 -34.65
N ALA A 533 -5.97 16.84 -35.55
CA ALA A 533 -5.73 16.46 -36.93
C ALA A 533 -4.36 15.79 -37.10
N TYR A 534 -4.30 14.77 -37.95
CA TYR A 534 -3.11 13.97 -38.17
C TYR A 534 -2.83 13.77 -39.65
N TYR A 535 -1.57 13.75 -40.05
CA TYR A 535 -1.14 13.11 -41.30
C TYR A 535 -0.76 11.66 -41.00
N ALA A 536 -1.29 10.70 -41.74
CA ALA A 536 -1.02 9.29 -41.49
C ALA A 536 -0.84 8.50 -42.78
N ASP A 537 0.05 7.50 -42.74
CA ASP A 537 0.16 6.47 -43.77
C ASP A 537 -1.07 5.53 -43.73
N PRO A 538 -1.51 4.97 -44.87
CA PRO A 538 -2.60 3.99 -44.87
C PRO A 538 -2.26 2.75 -44.03
N GLU A 539 -0.99 2.35 -43.96
CA GLU A 539 -0.54 1.26 -43.08
C GLU A 539 -0.73 1.54 -41.59
N PHE A 540 -0.88 2.79 -41.16
CA PHE A 540 -1.14 3.12 -39.75
C PHE A 540 -2.40 2.40 -39.24
N PHE A 541 -3.46 2.38 -40.07
CA PHE A 541 -4.72 1.70 -39.77
C PHE A 541 -4.69 0.17 -39.94
N ARG A 542 -3.53 -0.38 -40.33
CA ARG A 542 -3.25 -1.83 -40.32
C ARG A 542 -2.48 -2.23 -39.07
N ILE A 543 -1.71 -1.30 -38.50
CA ILE A 543 -0.96 -1.49 -37.24
C ILE A 543 -1.90 -1.36 -36.04
N PHE A 544 -2.77 -0.34 -36.06
CA PHE A 544 -3.69 0.00 -34.99
C PHE A 544 -5.13 -0.35 -35.36
N ASP A 545 -5.86 -0.92 -34.41
CA ASP A 545 -7.25 -1.32 -34.60
C ASP A 545 -8.20 -0.12 -34.45
N PHE A 546 -8.94 0.18 -35.52
CA PHE A 546 -10.01 1.18 -35.55
C PHE A 546 -11.31 0.52 -36.06
N LYS A 547 -12.46 0.99 -35.58
CA LYS A 547 -13.77 0.53 -36.06
C LYS A 547 -14.25 1.45 -37.18
N TRP A 548 -14.50 0.87 -38.35
CA TRP A 548 -14.88 1.57 -39.57
C TRP A 548 -16.41 1.62 -39.69
N LEU A 549 -16.96 2.80 -39.99
CA LEU A 549 -18.38 2.99 -40.25
C LEU A 549 -18.68 3.04 -41.76
N ALA A 550 -17.77 3.65 -42.54
CA ALA A 550 -17.82 3.69 -44.00
C ALA A 550 -16.41 3.79 -44.61
N GLY A 551 -16.23 3.26 -45.83
CA GLY A 551 -14.94 3.22 -46.54
C GLY A 551 -14.09 1.97 -46.26
N ASP A 552 -12.95 1.85 -46.93
CA ASP A 552 -12.02 0.72 -46.82
C ASP A 552 -10.66 1.17 -46.26
N LYS A 553 -10.17 0.45 -45.24
CA LYS A 553 -8.91 0.75 -44.55
C LYS A 553 -7.66 0.74 -45.45
N ASN A 554 -7.69 0.03 -46.56
CA ASN A 554 -6.54 -0.10 -47.46
C ASN A 554 -6.47 1.03 -48.50
N THR A 555 -7.62 1.61 -48.86
CA THR A 555 -7.70 2.62 -49.93
C THR A 555 -7.96 4.02 -49.41
N ALA A 556 -8.49 4.17 -48.19
CA ALA A 556 -8.95 5.45 -47.65
C ALA A 556 -7.90 6.59 -47.71
N LEU A 557 -6.61 6.30 -47.45
CA LEU A 557 -5.51 7.30 -47.51
C LEU A 557 -4.46 7.01 -48.59
N ALA A 558 -4.74 6.11 -49.53
CA ALA A 558 -3.79 5.69 -50.56
C ALA A 558 -3.52 6.79 -51.62
N GLU A 559 -4.47 7.71 -51.81
CA GLU A 559 -4.35 8.83 -52.74
C GLU A 559 -4.09 10.15 -52.00
N PRO A 560 -3.34 11.10 -52.59
CA PRO A 560 -3.14 12.43 -51.99
C PRO A 560 -4.48 13.19 -51.89
N LYS A 561 -4.54 14.19 -51.00
CA LYS A 561 -5.71 15.06 -50.77
C LYS A 561 -6.97 14.30 -50.36
N THR A 562 -6.80 13.20 -49.65
CA THR A 562 -7.88 12.43 -49.03
C THR A 562 -7.88 12.59 -47.52
N VAL A 563 -9.05 12.44 -46.90
CA VAL A 563 -9.24 12.59 -45.46
C VAL A 563 -10.22 11.55 -44.89
N ILE A 564 -9.91 11.05 -43.70
CA ILE A 564 -10.78 10.24 -42.85
C ILE A 564 -11.29 11.12 -41.71
N LEU A 565 -12.60 11.01 -41.42
CA LEU A 565 -13.24 11.72 -40.32
C LEU A 565 -13.75 10.73 -39.25
N SER A 566 -13.72 11.14 -37.98
CA SER A 566 -14.49 10.45 -36.95
C SER A 566 -16.00 10.70 -37.13
N ARG A 567 -16.83 9.91 -36.45
CA ARG A 567 -18.29 10.11 -36.44
C ARG A 567 -18.64 11.50 -35.92
N GLU A 568 -18.00 11.93 -34.83
CA GLU A 568 -18.18 13.27 -34.25
C GLU A 568 -17.88 14.37 -35.26
N GLU A 569 -16.72 14.33 -35.92
CA GLU A 569 -16.34 15.38 -36.89
C GLU A 569 -17.19 15.33 -38.15
N ALA A 570 -17.55 14.14 -38.64
CA ALA A 570 -18.44 14.01 -39.80
C ALA A 570 -19.83 14.62 -39.52
N ASN A 571 -20.39 14.41 -38.32
CA ASN A 571 -21.64 15.04 -37.89
C ASN A 571 -21.48 16.55 -37.70
N LYS A 572 -20.39 17.01 -37.10
CA LYS A 572 -20.10 18.45 -36.90
C LYS A 572 -19.98 19.19 -38.24
N PHE A 573 -19.35 18.56 -39.22
CA PHE A 573 -19.09 19.12 -40.54
C PHE A 573 -20.30 19.08 -41.48
N PHE A 574 -21.02 17.97 -41.52
CA PHE A 574 -22.08 17.71 -42.51
C PHE A 574 -23.48 17.48 -41.91
N GLY A 575 -23.65 17.67 -40.59
CA GLY A 575 -24.89 17.44 -39.84
C GLY A 575 -25.18 15.97 -39.54
N ASP A 576 -24.88 15.07 -40.49
CA ASP A 576 -24.97 13.61 -40.37
C ASP A 576 -23.79 12.95 -41.08
N TRP A 577 -23.15 12.00 -40.42
CA TRP A 577 -22.01 11.26 -40.92
C TRP A 577 -22.34 10.46 -42.20
N HIS A 578 -23.59 10.00 -42.37
CA HIS A 578 -23.99 9.30 -43.61
C HIS A 578 -23.82 10.17 -44.86
N ASN A 579 -23.90 11.50 -44.72
CA ASN A 579 -23.82 12.46 -45.82
C ASN A 579 -22.39 12.96 -46.10
N ALA A 580 -21.42 12.61 -45.26
CA ALA A 580 -20.05 13.13 -45.34
C ALA A 580 -19.22 12.46 -46.44
N MET A 581 -19.53 11.21 -46.82
CA MET A 581 -18.75 10.46 -47.80
C MET A 581 -18.70 11.15 -49.17
N GLY A 582 -17.50 11.27 -49.73
CA GLY A 582 -17.25 11.87 -51.05
C GLY A 582 -17.34 13.40 -51.09
N LYS A 583 -17.71 14.06 -49.99
CA LYS A 583 -17.71 15.52 -49.87
C LYS A 583 -16.28 16.06 -49.74
N THR A 584 -16.15 17.37 -49.92
CA THR A 584 -14.86 18.06 -49.88
C THR A 584 -14.83 19.05 -48.72
N ILE A 585 -13.71 19.09 -48.01
CA ILE A 585 -13.41 20.10 -47.00
C ILE A 585 -12.19 20.92 -47.44
N ARG A 586 -12.25 22.24 -47.30
CA ARG A 586 -11.11 23.12 -47.59
C ARG A 586 -10.22 23.19 -46.36
N TYR A 587 -8.99 22.71 -46.49
CA TYR A 587 -7.97 22.64 -45.44
C TYR A 587 -6.98 23.81 -45.55
N GLU A 588 -6.71 24.47 -44.41
CA GLU A 588 -5.79 25.60 -44.25
C GLU A 588 -6.03 26.73 -45.26
N ASN A 589 -7.26 26.85 -45.75
CA ASN A 589 -7.66 27.73 -46.87
C ASN A 589 -6.80 27.58 -48.15
N ARG A 590 -6.07 26.47 -48.29
CA ARG A 590 -5.14 26.22 -49.41
C ARG A 590 -5.50 25.02 -50.27
N ARG A 591 -5.98 23.92 -49.65
CA ARG A 591 -6.13 22.63 -50.33
C ARG A 591 -7.51 22.05 -50.08
N ASP A 592 -8.12 21.48 -51.11
CA ASP A 592 -9.37 20.74 -51.00
C ASP A 592 -9.07 19.27 -50.70
N LEU A 593 -9.66 18.73 -49.63
CA LEU A 593 -9.54 17.34 -49.20
C LEU A 593 -10.86 16.60 -49.40
N LYS A 594 -10.81 15.43 -50.02
CA LYS A 594 -12.00 14.57 -50.24
C LYS A 594 -12.17 13.56 -49.11
N VAL A 595 -13.37 13.48 -48.54
CA VAL A 595 -13.71 12.50 -47.51
C VAL A 595 -13.85 11.11 -48.14
N THR A 596 -12.99 10.18 -47.74
CA THR A 596 -12.92 8.82 -48.32
C THR A 596 -13.36 7.74 -47.35
N ALA A 597 -13.38 8.01 -46.05
CA ALA A 597 -13.86 7.08 -45.04
C ALA A 597 -14.28 7.76 -43.74
N ILE A 598 -15.05 7.03 -42.93
CA ILE A 598 -15.54 7.47 -41.63
C ILE A 598 -15.29 6.36 -40.62
N ILE A 599 -14.67 6.72 -39.50
CA ILE A 599 -14.37 5.82 -38.38
C ILE A 599 -15.24 6.16 -37.16
N GLU A 600 -15.44 5.19 -36.27
CA GLU A 600 -16.02 5.45 -34.96
C GLU A 600 -15.06 6.25 -34.09
N ASP A 601 -15.59 7.04 -33.16
CA ASP A 601 -14.81 7.86 -32.25
C ASP A 601 -13.88 6.98 -31.40
N THR A 602 -12.63 7.42 -31.25
CA THR A 602 -11.61 6.65 -30.54
C THR A 602 -11.94 6.55 -29.04
N PRO A 603 -11.55 5.45 -28.36
CA PRO A 603 -11.71 5.33 -26.91
C PRO A 603 -11.05 6.49 -26.16
N VAL A 604 -11.56 6.86 -24.99
CA VAL A 604 -11.04 7.95 -24.16
C VAL A 604 -9.64 7.69 -23.57
N ASN A 605 -9.18 6.44 -23.60
CA ASN A 605 -7.90 5.97 -23.08
C ASN A 605 -6.99 5.53 -24.23
N THR A 606 -6.66 6.46 -25.12
CA THR A 606 -5.71 6.26 -26.22
C THR A 606 -4.73 7.41 -26.30
N ASP A 607 -3.48 7.12 -26.69
CA ASP A 607 -2.54 8.17 -27.03
C ASP A 607 -2.75 8.70 -28.46
N PHE A 608 -3.75 8.19 -29.20
CA PHE A 608 -4.13 8.63 -30.54
C PHE A 608 -5.60 9.08 -30.59
N PRO A 609 -5.98 10.20 -29.92
CA PRO A 609 -7.35 10.71 -29.92
C PRO A 609 -7.71 11.34 -31.28
N MET A 610 -7.70 10.52 -32.33
CA MET A 610 -7.72 10.94 -33.71
C MET A 610 -9.14 11.29 -34.15
N LYS A 611 -9.35 12.58 -34.42
CA LYS A 611 -10.61 13.10 -34.97
C LYS A 611 -10.59 13.19 -36.49
N LEU A 612 -9.41 13.50 -37.06
CA LEU A 612 -9.22 13.68 -38.49
C LEU A 612 -7.86 13.15 -38.93
N ALA A 613 -7.82 12.39 -40.04
CA ALA A 613 -6.58 11.88 -40.62
C ALA A 613 -6.47 12.22 -42.12
N ILE A 614 -5.42 12.94 -42.50
CA ILE A 614 -5.09 13.33 -43.88
C ILE A 614 -4.04 12.36 -44.44
N SER A 615 -4.11 12.05 -45.73
CA SER A 615 -3.11 11.18 -46.37
C SER A 615 -1.71 11.78 -46.27
N TRP A 616 -0.76 10.96 -45.80
CA TRP A 616 0.67 11.29 -45.72
C TRP A 616 1.26 11.81 -47.04
N ILE A 617 0.80 11.27 -48.18
CA ILE A 617 1.29 11.65 -49.51
C ILE A 617 1.04 13.14 -49.77
N THR A 618 -0.06 13.69 -49.25
CA THR A 618 -0.39 15.13 -49.35
C THR A 618 0.69 16.04 -48.77
N LEU A 619 1.45 15.55 -47.79
CA LEU A 619 2.51 16.30 -47.11
C LEU A 619 3.82 16.34 -47.92
N ILE A 620 4.10 15.26 -48.65
CA ILE A 620 5.38 15.04 -49.37
C ILE A 620 5.26 15.17 -50.89
N GLU A 621 4.05 15.29 -51.45
CA GLU A 621 3.86 15.47 -52.88
C GLU A 621 4.43 16.80 -53.41
N LYS A 622 4.54 16.95 -54.72
CA LYS A 622 4.98 18.22 -55.33
C LYS A 622 4.03 19.36 -54.97
N GLY A 623 4.52 20.33 -54.19
CA GLY A 623 3.72 21.43 -53.62
C GLY A 623 3.18 21.16 -52.21
N GLY A 624 3.48 20.00 -51.64
CA GLY A 624 3.31 19.64 -50.22
C GLY A 624 4.34 20.34 -49.34
N ASP A 625 4.03 20.46 -48.05
CA ASP A 625 4.77 21.32 -47.12
C ASP A 625 6.17 20.78 -46.78
N LEU A 626 6.42 19.48 -46.96
CA LEU A 626 7.71 18.83 -46.66
C LEU A 626 8.39 18.16 -47.86
N ASN A 627 7.93 18.42 -49.09
CA ASN A 627 8.48 17.84 -50.32
C ASN A 627 10.01 18.06 -50.49
N GLY A 628 10.55 19.18 -50.00
CA GLY A 628 11.98 19.48 -50.08
C GLY A 628 12.87 18.61 -49.20
N ASN A 629 12.31 17.88 -48.24
CA ASN A 629 13.05 17.20 -47.17
C ASN A 629 12.94 15.67 -47.26
N VAL A 630 12.35 15.12 -48.32
CA VAL A 630 12.02 13.68 -48.44
C VAL A 630 13.27 12.78 -48.36
N GLN A 631 14.45 13.29 -48.73
CA GLN A 631 15.73 12.58 -48.64
C GLN A 631 16.59 12.97 -47.42
N ASP A 632 16.06 13.80 -46.52
CA ASP A 632 16.80 14.31 -45.36
C ASP A 632 16.77 13.32 -44.19
N TRP A 633 17.93 12.76 -43.88
CA TRP A 633 18.18 11.83 -42.78
C TRP A 633 18.58 12.49 -41.46
N VAL A 634 18.79 13.81 -41.44
CA VAL A 634 19.30 14.56 -40.28
C VAL A 634 18.17 15.30 -39.56
N SER A 635 17.28 15.96 -40.29
CA SER A 635 16.19 16.73 -39.69
C SER A 635 15.13 15.81 -39.08
N THR A 636 14.80 16.07 -37.81
CA THR A 636 13.72 15.37 -37.11
C THR A 636 12.62 16.34 -36.68
N PHE A 637 11.38 15.86 -36.70
CA PHE A 637 10.20 16.63 -36.35
C PHE A 637 9.58 16.02 -35.09
N GLY A 638 9.52 16.78 -33.99
CA GLY A 638 9.11 16.28 -32.68
C GLY A 638 7.69 15.68 -32.64
N ASP A 639 6.81 16.22 -33.48
CA ASP A 639 5.39 15.82 -33.60
C ASP A 639 5.15 14.67 -34.58
N ARG A 640 6.23 14.00 -35.01
CA ARG A 640 6.16 12.88 -35.95
C ARG A 640 6.75 11.61 -35.36
N ASN A 641 5.93 10.57 -35.38
CA ASN A 641 6.29 9.23 -34.91
C ASN A 641 6.30 8.24 -36.06
N SER A 642 7.24 7.31 -36.02
CA SER A 642 7.24 6.13 -36.90
C SER A 642 7.00 4.87 -36.06
N PHE A 643 6.07 4.03 -36.51
CA PHE A 643 5.66 2.81 -35.84
C PHE A 643 5.95 1.59 -36.70
N ILE A 644 6.29 0.48 -36.04
CA ILE A 644 6.49 -0.83 -36.68
C ILE A 644 5.83 -1.94 -35.87
N ILE A 645 5.48 -3.04 -36.53
CA ILE A 645 5.19 -4.31 -35.86
C ILE A 645 6.41 -5.22 -35.98
N LEU A 646 6.93 -5.67 -34.84
CA LEU A 646 8.03 -6.61 -34.80
C LEU A 646 7.52 -8.05 -34.98
N PRO A 647 8.17 -8.86 -35.86
CA PRO A 647 7.92 -10.30 -35.95
C PRO A 647 8.11 -11.02 -34.59
N SER A 648 7.37 -12.10 -34.35
CA SER A 648 7.38 -12.81 -33.06
C SER A 648 8.70 -13.51 -32.72
N ASP A 649 9.52 -13.77 -33.73
CA ASP A 649 10.83 -14.42 -33.66
C ASP A 649 11.98 -13.45 -33.34
N ILE A 650 11.76 -12.14 -33.47
CA ILE A 650 12.80 -11.12 -33.25
C ILE A 650 12.56 -10.43 -31.91
N SER A 651 13.57 -10.45 -31.04
CA SER A 651 13.51 -9.70 -29.78
C SER A 651 13.81 -8.20 -29.99
N LYS A 652 13.19 -7.34 -29.17
CA LYS A 652 13.50 -5.89 -29.11
C LYS A 652 15.01 -5.61 -29.02
N LYS A 653 15.75 -6.40 -28.23
CA LYS A 653 17.19 -6.20 -28.01
C LYS A 653 17.99 -6.48 -29.28
N GLN A 654 17.66 -7.55 -30.01
CA GLN A 654 18.30 -7.87 -31.29
C GLN A 654 18.02 -6.79 -32.34
N PHE A 655 16.77 -6.34 -32.45
CA PHE A 655 16.41 -5.31 -33.43
C PHE A 655 17.02 -3.94 -33.11
N ASN A 656 17.15 -3.57 -31.83
CA ASN A 656 17.87 -2.34 -31.45
C ASN A 656 19.33 -2.31 -31.92
N THR A 657 20.02 -3.46 -31.95
CA THR A 657 21.37 -3.56 -32.51
C THR A 657 21.36 -3.32 -34.02
N GLN A 658 20.36 -3.85 -34.73
CA GLN A 658 20.17 -3.62 -36.16
C GLN A 658 19.83 -2.15 -36.46
N LEU A 659 18.99 -1.51 -35.65
CA LEU A 659 18.67 -0.08 -35.75
C LEU A 659 19.88 0.82 -35.53
N ALA A 660 20.80 0.44 -34.63
CA ALA A 660 22.04 1.17 -34.44
C ALA A 660 22.96 1.08 -35.69
N ALA A 661 22.98 -0.07 -36.37
CA ALA A 661 23.69 -0.22 -37.64
C ALA A 661 22.99 0.55 -38.78
N PHE A 662 21.66 0.53 -38.82
CA PHE A 662 20.84 1.31 -39.75
C PHE A 662 21.10 2.81 -39.62
N ALA A 663 21.14 3.33 -38.39
CA ALA A 663 21.49 4.72 -38.13
C ALA A 663 22.87 5.09 -38.70
N LYS A 664 23.89 4.24 -38.50
CA LYS A 664 25.24 4.48 -39.03
C LYS A 664 25.30 4.50 -40.56
N LYS A 665 24.44 3.73 -41.23
CA LYS A 665 24.37 3.62 -42.69
C LYS A 665 23.72 4.84 -43.33
N HIS A 666 22.61 5.33 -42.77
CA HIS A 666 21.79 6.38 -43.39
C HIS A 666 22.04 7.78 -42.87
N ILE A 667 22.48 7.93 -41.61
CA ILE A 667 22.84 9.25 -41.07
C ILE A 667 24.21 9.65 -41.64
N PRO A 668 24.35 10.84 -42.26
CA PRO A 668 25.64 11.27 -42.78
C PRO A 668 26.63 11.65 -41.66
N PRO A 669 27.95 11.44 -41.85
CA PRO A 669 28.96 12.00 -40.95
C PRO A 669 28.90 13.54 -40.89
N PRO A 670 29.12 14.18 -39.73
CA PRO A 670 29.53 13.62 -38.45
C PRO A 670 28.38 13.15 -37.54
N TYR A 671 27.11 13.35 -37.93
CA TYR A 671 25.93 13.10 -37.08
C TYR A 671 25.77 11.65 -36.64
N ASN A 672 26.22 10.70 -37.48
CA ASN A 672 26.13 9.26 -37.23
C ASN A 672 26.93 8.73 -36.02
N LYS A 673 27.83 9.53 -35.44
CA LYS A 673 28.58 9.16 -34.24
C LYS A 673 27.76 9.32 -32.98
N ASN A 674 26.88 10.32 -32.96
CA ASN A 674 26.18 10.76 -31.76
C ASN A 674 24.68 10.45 -31.82
N GLN A 675 24.12 10.09 -32.98
CA GLN A 675 22.72 9.73 -33.14
C GLN A 675 22.54 8.24 -33.43
N SER A 676 21.50 7.64 -32.85
CA SER A 676 21.10 6.25 -33.02
C SER A 676 19.58 6.12 -32.89
N TYR A 677 19.01 4.96 -33.23
CA TYR A 677 17.59 4.68 -33.09
C TYR A 677 17.32 3.57 -32.09
N GLN A 678 16.23 3.69 -31.33
CA GLN A 678 15.80 2.66 -30.38
C GLN A 678 14.29 2.42 -30.41
N LEU A 679 13.87 1.19 -30.17
CA LEU A 679 12.46 0.84 -30.03
C LEU A 679 11.91 1.17 -28.63
N GLN A 680 10.74 1.78 -28.60
CA GLN A 680 9.88 1.91 -27.43
C GLN A 680 8.61 1.09 -27.65
N ALA A 681 8.23 0.25 -26.68
CA ALA A 681 7.00 -0.53 -26.80
C ALA A 681 5.78 0.39 -26.64
N LEU A 682 4.67 0.08 -27.32
CA LEU A 682 3.43 0.86 -27.24
C LEU A 682 2.96 1.03 -25.79
N LYS A 683 2.96 -0.04 -25.00
CA LYS A 683 2.62 -0.02 -23.56
C LYS A 683 3.50 0.88 -22.68
N ASP A 684 4.65 1.32 -23.17
CA ASP A 684 5.56 2.22 -22.45
C ASP A 684 5.46 3.66 -22.96
N MET A 685 4.65 3.92 -23.99
CA MET A 685 4.53 5.22 -24.63
C MET A 685 3.88 6.24 -23.69
N HIS A 686 2.65 5.93 -23.23
CA HIS A 686 1.87 6.76 -22.32
C HIS A 686 2.62 7.20 -21.06
N PHE A 687 3.48 6.32 -20.51
CA PHE A 687 4.17 6.58 -19.25
C PHE A 687 5.53 7.26 -19.38
N ASN A 688 6.00 7.52 -20.59
CA ASN A 688 7.28 8.18 -20.83
C ASN A 688 7.09 9.69 -20.84
N THR A 689 7.52 10.36 -19.77
CA THR A 689 7.42 11.83 -19.63
C THR A 689 8.55 12.58 -20.33
N GLU A 690 9.62 11.89 -20.73
CA GLU A 690 10.75 12.51 -21.46
C GLU A 690 10.44 12.63 -22.96
N VAL A 691 9.63 11.72 -23.50
CA VAL A 691 9.28 11.66 -24.91
C VAL A 691 7.78 11.90 -25.07
N GLY A 692 7.42 13.04 -25.67
CA GLY A 692 6.03 13.46 -25.83
C GLY A 692 5.08 12.41 -26.42
N VAL A 693 3.79 12.54 -26.09
CA VAL A 693 2.68 11.72 -26.57
C VAL A 693 1.61 12.62 -27.19
N TYR A 694 0.85 12.13 -28.17
CA TYR A 694 -0.11 12.98 -28.88
C TYR A 694 -1.35 13.34 -28.05
N SER A 695 -1.65 12.56 -27.01
CA SER A 695 -2.68 12.89 -26.01
C SER A 695 -2.31 14.13 -25.18
N GLY A 696 -1.05 14.56 -25.16
CA GLY A 696 -0.60 15.73 -24.40
C GLY A 696 -0.48 15.52 -22.88
N HIS A 697 -0.89 14.36 -22.37
CA HIS A 697 -0.96 14.07 -20.94
C HIS A 697 -0.22 12.77 -20.57
N PRO A 698 1.12 12.71 -20.70
CA PRO A 698 1.88 11.53 -20.28
C PRO A 698 1.83 11.38 -18.75
N PHE A 699 1.59 10.17 -18.27
CA PHE A 699 1.44 9.90 -16.83
C PHE A 699 2.56 8.99 -16.33
N SER A 700 3.50 9.50 -15.51
CA SER A 700 4.69 8.70 -15.16
C SER A 700 4.35 7.43 -14.35
N LYS A 701 5.07 6.31 -14.59
CA LYS A 701 4.90 5.08 -13.79
C LYS A 701 5.22 5.29 -12.32
N GLN A 702 6.17 6.17 -12.02
CA GLN A 702 6.53 6.58 -10.67
C GLN A 702 5.33 7.22 -9.99
N LEU A 703 4.62 8.10 -10.69
CA LEU A 703 3.44 8.74 -10.15
C LEU A 703 2.31 7.75 -9.88
N ILE A 704 2.03 6.82 -10.81
CA ILE A 704 1.06 5.72 -10.61
C ILE A 704 1.39 4.94 -9.33
N SER A 705 2.67 4.62 -9.15
CA SER A 705 3.14 3.89 -7.97
C SER A 705 2.93 4.69 -6.69
N VAL A 706 3.19 6.01 -6.72
CA VAL A 706 3.03 6.89 -5.57
C VAL A 706 1.55 7.08 -5.21
N ILE A 707 0.68 7.38 -6.16
CA ILE A 707 -0.77 7.52 -5.87
C ILE A 707 -1.38 6.19 -5.40
N SER A 708 -0.94 5.06 -5.96
CA SER A 708 -1.36 3.73 -5.49
C SER A 708 -0.93 3.47 -4.04
N LEU A 709 0.31 3.85 -3.70
CA LEU A 709 0.83 3.75 -2.34
C LEU A 709 0.05 4.64 -1.36
N ILE A 710 -0.34 5.85 -1.76
CA ILE A 710 -1.18 6.74 -0.97
C ILE A 710 -2.56 6.10 -0.73
N GLY A 711 -3.19 5.54 -1.77
CA GLY A 711 -4.46 4.82 -1.63
C GLY A 711 -4.38 3.67 -0.62
N LEU A 712 -3.29 2.89 -0.68
CA LEU A 712 -3.02 1.83 0.30
C LEU A 712 -2.85 2.39 1.73
N PHE A 713 -2.09 3.48 1.88
CA PHE A 713 -1.89 4.13 3.18
C PHE A 713 -3.19 4.68 3.78
N LEU A 714 -4.06 5.30 2.98
CA LEU A 714 -5.38 5.76 3.41
C LEU A 714 -6.25 4.59 3.89
N LEU A 715 -6.22 3.46 3.17
CA LEU A 715 -6.93 2.25 3.58
C LEU A 715 -6.39 1.68 4.89
N ILE A 716 -5.07 1.64 5.06
CA ILE A 716 -4.43 1.19 6.31
C ILE A 716 -4.85 2.10 7.47
N ILE A 717 -4.82 3.43 7.31
CA ILE A 717 -5.27 4.36 8.34
C ILE A 717 -6.74 4.08 8.71
N ALA A 718 -7.62 3.85 7.75
CA ALA A 718 -9.03 3.55 8.00
C ALA A 718 -9.21 2.21 8.76
N CYS A 719 -8.49 1.16 8.36
CA CYS A 719 -8.49 -0.13 9.06
C CYS A 719 -7.93 -0.02 10.49
N VAL A 720 -6.80 0.67 10.67
CA VAL A 720 -6.19 0.92 11.98
C VAL A 720 -7.14 1.67 12.89
N ASN A 721 -7.81 2.69 12.36
CA ASN A 721 -8.82 3.43 13.08
C ASN A 721 -9.96 2.49 13.55
N PHE A 722 -10.51 1.68 12.64
CA PHE A 722 -11.53 0.69 12.99
C PHE A 722 -11.06 -0.25 14.10
N ILE A 723 -9.85 -0.81 13.99
CA ILE A 723 -9.26 -1.71 14.99
C ILE A 723 -9.17 -1.01 16.35
N ASN A 724 -8.69 0.24 16.37
CA ASN A 724 -8.56 1.02 17.60
C ASN A 724 -9.92 1.25 18.29
N LEU A 725 -10.97 1.53 17.53
CA LEU A 725 -12.33 1.71 18.06
C LEU A 725 -13.00 0.40 18.48
N ALA A 726 -12.89 -0.64 17.65
CA ALA A 726 -13.45 -1.96 17.92
C ALA A 726 -12.85 -2.59 19.18
N THR A 727 -11.53 -2.42 19.37
CA THR A 727 -10.82 -2.92 20.56
C THR A 727 -11.13 -2.11 21.81
N ALA A 728 -11.46 -0.83 21.68
CA ALA A 728 -11.98 -0.04 22.77
C ALA A 728 -13.36 -0.57 23.19
N GLN A 729 -14.29 -0.71 22.24
CA GLN A 729 -15.64 -1.22 22.51
C GLN A 729 -15.67 -2.66 23.06
N ALA A 730 -14.66 -3.47 22.73
CA ALA A 730 -14.52 -4.85 23.19
C ALA A 730 -14.63 -5.01 24.72
N VAL A 731 -14.14 -4.03 25.49
CA VAL A 731 -14.18 -4.07 26.96
C VAL A 731 -15.62 -4.08 27.49
N ASN A 732 -16.53 -3.31 26.88
CA ASN A 732 -17.95 -3.27 27.29
C ASN A 732 -18.69 -4.56 26.93
N ARG A 733 -18.19 -5.31 25.94
CA ARG A 733 -18.78 -6.57 25.47
C ARG A 733 -18.17 -7.82 26.12
N SER A 734 -17.16 -7.62 26.97
CA SER A 734 -16.50 -8.70 27.69
C SER A 734 -17.47 -9.53 28.55
N LYS A 735 -18.43 -8.89 29.24
CA LYS A 735 -19.48 -9.57 30.03
C LYS A 735 -20.38 -10.44 29.15
N GLU A 736 -20.82 -9.92 28.00
CA GLU A 736 -21.62 -10.66 27.01
C GLU A 736 -20.87 -11.92 26.53
N VAL A 737 -19.59 -11.76 26.15
CA VAL A 737 -18.74 -12.86 25.70
C VAL A 737 -18.48 -13.88 26.82
N GLY A 738 -18.28 -13.40 28.05
CA GLY A 738 -18.12 -14.24 29.24
C GLY A 738 -19.34 -15.12 29.48
N ILE A 739 -20.55 -14.54 29.47
CA ILE A 739 -21.82 -15.26 29.63
C ILE A 739 -21.99 -16.29 28.51
N ARG A 740 -21.75 -15.93 27.24
CA ARG A 740 -21.89 -16.87 26.12
C ARG A 740 -20.95 -18.06 26.20
N LYS A 741 -19.71 -17.86 26.65
CA LYS A 741 -18.76 -18.96 26.86
C LYS A 741 -19.18 -19.89 27.99
N VAL A 742 -19.78 -19.36 29.06
CA VAL A 742 -20.37 -20.18 30.13
C VAL A 742 -21.56 -20.99 29.60
N LEU A 743 -22.36 -20.41 28.69
CA LEU A 743 -23.46 -21.08 28.00
C LEU A 743 -23.02 -22.03 26.87
N GLY A 744 -21.70 -22.29 26.72
CA GLY A 744 -21.18 -23.29 25.78
C GLY A 744 -20.78 -22.77 24.38
N SER A 745 -20.80 -21.46 24.12
CA SER A 745 -20.27 -20.95 22.84
C SER A 745 -18.78 -21.23 22.69
N ASN A 746 -18.42 -21.86 21.57
CA ASN A 746 -17.02 -22.09 21.21
C ASN A 746 -16.36 -20.79 20.73
N ARG A 747 -15.04 -20.68 20.91
CA ARG A 747 -14.21 -19.55 20.46
C ARG A 747 -14.43 -19.21 18.98
N TYR A 748 -14.54 -20.22 18.13
CA TYR A 748 -14.77 -20.03 16.69
C TYR A 748 -16.11 -19.38 16.37
N GLN A 749 -17.18 -19.71 17.10
CA GLN A 749 -18.50 -19.09 16.92
C GLN A 749 -18.46 -17.60 17.26
N LEU A 750 -17.74 -17.23 18.31
CA LEU A 750 -17.53 -15.83 18.68
C LEU A 750 -16.72 -15.09 17.62
N VAL A 751 -15.63 -15.69 17.10
CA VAL A 751 -14.83 -15.09 16.02
C VAL A 751 -15.67 -14.86 14.77
N LEU A 752 -16.43 -15.87 14.33
CA LEU A 752 -17.36 -15.77 13.19
C LEU A 752 -18.41 -14.67 13.40
N GLN A 753 -18.95 -14.55 14.61
CA GLN A 753 -19.90 -13.48 14.94
C GLN A 753 -19.26 -12.09 14.78
N PHE A 754 -18.09 -11.85 15.35
CA PHE A 754 -17.41 -10.54 15.25
C PHE A 754 -16.97 -10.20 13.83
N ILE A 755 -16.52 -11.20 13.06
CA ILE A 755 -16.22 -11.05 11.63
C ILE A 755 -17.49 -10.70 10.86
N SER A 756 -18.62 -11.34 11.17
CA SER A 756 -19.92 -11.03 10.54
C SER A 756 -20.39 -9.60 10.87
N GLU A 757 -20.16 -9.13 12.10
CA GLU A 757 -20.44 -7.73 12.47
C GLU A 757 -19.58 -6.74 11.69
N THR A 758 -18.29 -7.05 11.54
CA THR A 758 -17.36 -6.24 10.75
C THR A 758 -17.77 -6.25 9.28
N LEU A 759 -18.14 -7.40 8.73
CA LEU A 759 -18.59 -7.55 7.34
C LEU A 759 -19.77 -6.64 7.02
N ILE A 760 -20.77 -6.56 7.91
CA ILE A 760 -21.93 -5.67 7.72
C ILE A 760 -21.49 -4.21 7.70
N ILE A 761 -20.61 -3.79 8.62
CA ILE A 761 -20.08 -2.42 8.64
C ILE A 761 -19.33 -2.11 7.34
N THR A 762 -18.48 -3.03 6.90
CA THR A 762 -17.71 -2.90 5.66
C THR A 762 -18.63 -2.83 4.44
N LEU A 763 -19.70 -3.64 4.37
CA LEU A 763 -20.69 -3.58 3.30
C LEU A 763 -21.37 -2.20 3.21
N PHE A 764 -21.83 -1.66 4.33
CA PHE A 764 -22.38 -0.28 4.35
C PHE A 764 -21.33 0.76 3.98
N ALA A 765 -20.09 0.59 4.43
CA ALA A 765 -19.00 1.48 4.08
C ALA A 765 -18.68 1.44 2.58
N VAL A 766 -18.70 0.26 1.94
CA VAL A 766 -18.47 0.11 0.50
C VAL A 766 -19.59 0.71 -0.33
N VAL A 767 -20.86 0.49 0.06
CA VAL A 767 -22.00 1.12 -0.62
C VAL A 767 -21.90 2.64 -0.51
N LEU A 768 -21.64 3.16 0.70
CA LEU A 768 -21.47 4.59 0.90
C LEU A 768 -20.24 5.13 0.15
N ALA A 769 -19.15 4.36 0.09
CA ALA A 769 -17.95 4.72 -0.66
C ALA A 769 -18.22 4.83 -2.16
N ALA A 770 -18.99 3.91 -2.74
CA ALA A 770 -19.39 3.96 -4.14
C ALA A 770 -20.24 5.19 -4.44
N VAL A 771 -21.16 5.56 -3.54
CA VAL A 771 -21.96 6.80 -3.67
C VAL A 771 -21.06 8.05 -3.57
N ILE A 772 -20.15 8.09 -2.60
CA ILE A 772 -19.19 9.21 -2.47
C ILE A 772 -18.32 9.32 -3.74
N ALA A 773 -17.80 8.20 -4.24
CA ALA A 773 -17.00 8.18 -5.46
C ALA A 773 -17.80 8.68 -6.66
N TRP A 774 -19.06 8.24 -6.81
CA TRP A 774 -19.93 8.70 -7.90
C TRP A 774 -20.20 10.22 -7.85
N ILE A 775 -20.46 10.78 -6.66
CA ILE A 775 -20.67 12.24 -6.49
C ILE A 775 -19.40 13.05 -6.75
N THR A 776 -18.24 12.52 -6.38
CA THR A 776 -16.95 13.23 -6.49
C THR A 776 -16.25 13.00 -7.84
N LEU A 777 -16.69 12.02 -8.63
CA LEU A 777 -16.12 11.69 -9.94
C LEU A 777 -16.09 12.89 -10.91
N PRO A 778 -17.15 13.70 -11.07
CA PRO A 778 -17.11 14.86 -11.97
C PRO A 778 -16.07 15.90 -11.56
N MET A 779 -15.88 16.09 -10.25
CA MET A 779 -14.85 16.99 -9.73
C MET A 779 -13.44 16.44 -10.03
N LEU A 780 -13.25 15.12 -9.93
CA LEU A 780 -11.99 14.46 -10.28
C LEU A 780 -11.70 14.53 -11.79
N ASN A 781 -12.72 14.31 -12.63
CA ASN A 781 -12.62 14.45 -14.08
C ASN A 781 -12.20 15.86 -14.48
N ARG A 782 -12.78 16.90 -13.84
CA ARG A 782 -12.37 18.29 -14.08
C ARG A 782 -10.97 18.59 -13.58
N LEU A 783 -10.55 17.99 -12.47
CA LEU A 783 -9.24 18.21 -11.88
C LEU A 783 -8.11 17.58 -12.71
N LEU A 784 -8.33 16.38 -13.24
CA LEU A 784 -7.33 15.62 -14.01
C LEU A 784 -7.52 15.70 -15.53
N GLU A 785 -8.54 16.44 -15.98
CA GLU A 785 -9.02 16.47 -17.38
C GLU A 785 -9.18 15.08 -18.02
N ILE A 786 -9.54 14.09 -17.20
CA ILE A 786 -9.85 12.74 -17.64
C ILE A 786 -11.36 12.55 -17.80
N GLN A 787 -11.74 11.59 -18.63
CA GLN A 787 -13.14 11.26 -18.88
C GLN A 787 -13.52 9.91 -18.28
N LEU A 788 -13.58 9.84 -16.94
CA LEU A 788 -14.11 8.64 -16.28
C LEU A 788 -15.63 8.61 -16.39
N SER A 789 -16.16 7.48 -16.88
CA SER A 789 -17.60 7.25 -16.95
C SER A 789 -18.20 7.05 -15.56
N GLY A 790 -19.34 7.70 -15.30
CA GLY A 790 -20.15 7.46 -14.09
C GLY A 790 -20.70 6.04 -14.00
N GLY A 791 -20.70 5.29 -15.12
CA GLY A 791 -21.09 3.88 -15.21
C GLY A 791 -20.00 2.90 -14.78
N PHE A 792 -18.99 3.31 -14.01
CA PHE A 792 -17.87 2.46 -13.58
C PHE A 792 -18.31 1.18 -12.84
N LEU A 793 -19.50 1.16 -12.24
CA LEU A 793 -20.06 -0.03 -11.60
C LEU A 793 -20.47 -1.13 -12.60
N ALA A 794 -20.57 -0.83 -13.89
CA ALA A 794 -20.79 -1.82 -14.94
C ALA A 794 -19.52 -2.59 -15.31
N ASP A 795 -18.34 -2.08 -14.92
CA ASP A 795 -17.07 -2.75 -15.17
C ASP A 795 -16.84 -3.87 -14.16
N GLY A 796 -16.72 -5.11 -14.67
CA GLY A 796 -16.48 -6.30 -13.85
C GLY A 796 -15.18 -6.24 -13.04
N ILE A 797 -14.16 -5.50 -13.50
CA ILE A 797 -12.89 -5.31 -12.79
C ILE A 797 -13.10 -4.46 -11.53
N VAL A 798 -13.93 -3.41 -11.63
CA VAL A 798 -14.25 -2.56 -10.47
C VAL A 798 -15.08 -3.33 -9.45
N ILE A 799 -16.05 -4.14 -9.89
CA ILE A 799 -16.80 -5.03 -8.98
C ILE A 799 -15.86 -6.00 -8.27
N LEU A 800 -14.94 -6.64 -9.01
CA LEU A 800 -13.95 -7.55 -8.44
C LEU A 800 -13.07 -6.85 -7.40
N PHE A 801 -12.64 -5.62 -7.69
CA PHE A 801 -11.90 -4.78 -6.75
C PHE A 801 -12.72 -4.50 -5.47
N LEU A 802 -14.00 -4.09 -5.60
CA LEU A 802 -14.87 -3.84 -4.45
C LEU A 802 -15.12 -5.09 -3.60
N VAL A 803 -15.32 -6.25 -4.23
CA VAL A 803 -15.44 -7.54 -3.52
C VAL A 803 -14.13 -7.86 -2.79
N GLY A 804 -12.98 -7.66 -3.46
CA GLY A 804 -11.66 -7.79 -2.85
C GLY A 804 -11.48 -6.86 -1.64
N MET A 805 -11.96 -5.62 -1.73
CA MET A 805 -11.95 -4.65 -0.63
C MET A 805 -12.83 -5.09 0.54
N VAL A 806 -14.04 -5.59 0.29
CA VAL A 806 -14.92 -6.12 1.34
C VAL A 806 -14.24 -7.25 2.10
N ILE A 807 -13.63 -8.21 1.40
CA ILE A 807 -12.93 -9.34 2.01
C ILE A 807 -11.69 -8.86 2.77
N GLY A 808 -10.84 -8.06 2.11
CA GLY A 808 -9.59 -7.56 2.67
C GLY A 808 -9.79 -6.71 3.93
N VAL A 809 -10.68 -5.71 3.87
CA VAL A 809 -10.99 -4.84 5.01
C VAL A 809 -11.62 -5.63 6.15
N THR A 810 -12.57 -6.54 5.85
CA THR A 810 -13.21 -7.35 6.91
C THR A 810 -12.22 -8.23 7.65
N LEU A 811 -11.26 -8.83 6.93
CA LEU A 811 -10.20 -9.62 7.54
C LEU A 811 -9.23 -8.74 8.33
N LEU A 812 -8.68 -7.67 7.73
CA LEU A 812 -7.70 -6.81 8.38
C LEU A 812 -8.28 -6.12 9.63
N ALA A 813 -9.48 -5.54 9.50
CA ALA A 813 -10.10 -4.75 10.54
C ALA A 813 -10.81 -5.61 11.60
N GLY A 814 -11.38 -6.76 11.21
CA GLY A 814 -12.18 -7.62 12.08
C GLY A 814 -11.38 -8.69 12.82
N PHE A 815 -10.27 -9.18 12.26
CA PHE A 815 -9.54 -10.33 12.81
C PHE A 815 -8.93 -10.04 14.19
N TYR A 816 -8.25 -8.90 14.36
CA TYR A 816 -7.62 -8.55 15.62
C TYR A 816 -8.63 -8.38 16.78
N PRO A 817 -9.68 -7.55 16.65
CA PRO A 817 -10.71 -7.44 17.68
C PRO A 817 -11.35 -8.80 18.01
N ALA A 818 -11.67 -9.61 16.99
CA ALA A 818 -12.27 -10.93 17.17
C ALA A 818 -11.35 -11.89 17.98
N LEU A 819 -10.04 -11.87 17.73
CA LEU A 819 -9.07 -12.67 18.48
C LEU A 819 -8.95 -12.24 19.93
N VAL A 820 -8.89 -10.93 20.20
CA VAL A 820 -8.80 -10.37 21.55
C VAL A 820 -10.06 -10.69 22.35
N LEU A 821 -11.24 -10.45 21.77
CA LEU A 821 -12.54 -10.71 22.39
C LEU A 821 -12.77 -12.20 22.67
N SER A 822 -12.47 -13.05 21.68
CA SER A 822 -12.60 -14.49 21.83
C SER A 822 -11.59 -15.09 22.83
N GLY A 823 -10.57 -14.32 23.27
CA GLY A 823 -9.59 -14.73 24.27
C GLY A 823 -10.00 -14.52 25.73
N TYR A 824 -11.05 -13.72 26.03
CA TYR A 824 -11.39 -13.38 27.42
C TYR A 824 -11.82 -14.58 28.26
N LYS A 825 -11.27 -14.70 29.48
CA LYS A 825 -11.67 -15.72 30.45
C LYS A 825 -13.03 -15.35 31.05
N PRO A 826 -14.03 -16.26 31.08
CA PRO A 826 -15.36 -15.95 31.62
C PRO A 826 -15.33 -15.45 33.07
N ILE A 827 -14.45 -16.04 33.88
CA ILE A 827 -14.33 -15.69 35.30
C ILE A 827 -13.76 -14.29 35.52
N GLU A 828 -12.84 -13.83 34.66
CA GLU A 828 -12.29 -12.47 34.71
C GLU A 828 -13.29 -11.45 34.15
N ALA A 829 -14.04 -11.85 33.12
CA ALA A 829 -15.07 -11.04 32.51
C ALA A 829 -16.25 -10.74 33.46
N LEU A 830 -16.67 -11.73 34.25
CA LEU A 830 -17.79 -11.61 35.19
C LEU A 830 -17.41 -10.90 36.50
N ARG A 831 -16.16 -11.03 36.96
CA ARG A 831 -15.70 -10.39 38.21
C ARG A 831 -15.46 -8.88 38.11
N ASN A 832 -15.75 -8.25 36.97
CA ASN A 832 -15.47 -6.84 36.67
C ASN A 832 -14.01 -6.41 36.92
N LYS A 833 -13.08 -7.36 37.12
CA LYS A 833 -11.63 -7.17 37.30
C LYS A 833 -10.89 -6.96 35.96
N ILE A 834 -11.63 -6.56 34.93
CA ILE A 834 -11.05 -6.21 33.63
C ILE A 834 -10.40 -4.81 33.70
N ASN A 835 -10.69 -4.05 34.75
CA ASN A 835 -10.21 -2.68 34.90
C ASN A 835 -8.74 -2.58 35.32
N ALA A 836 -7.99 -1.91 34.44
CA ALA A 836 -6.93 -0.92 34.71
C ALA A 836 -5.52 -1.36 35.17
N GLY A 837 -5.29 -2.60 35.60
CA GLY A 837 -3.99 -2.95 36.23
C GLY A 837 -2.93 -3.70 35.40
N ARG A 838 -3.27 -4.37 34.29
CA ARG A 838 -2.35 -5.31 33.60
C ARG A 838 -1.54 -4.73 32.42
N ALA A 839 -1.62 -3.42 32.16
CA ALA A 839 -1.00 -2.78 31.00
C ALA A 839 0.22 -1.90 31.33
N SER A 840 1.15 -2.37 32.17
CA SER A 840 2.42 -1.66 32.41
C SER A 840 3.42 -1.81 31.23
N GLY A 841 2.93 -1.94 29.99
CA GLY A 841 3.69 -2.14 28.77
C GLY A 841 3.04 -1.38 27.60
N ILE A 842 3.76 -1.21 26.49
CA ILE A 842 3.25 -0.51 25.30
C ILE A 842 2.07 -1.32 24.73
N SER A 843 0.85 -0.79 24.84
CA SER A 843 -0.33 -1.44 24.23
C SER A 843 -0.25 -1.37 22.71
N LEU A 844 -0.66 -2.43 21.99
CA LEU A 844 -0.69 -2.43 20.52
C LEU A 844 -1.44 -1.22 19.94
N ARG A 845 -2.49 -0.76 20.62
CA ARG A 845 -3.21 0.47 20.28
C ARG A 845 -2.28 1.68 20.16
N ARG A 846 -1.35 1.88 21.10
CA ARG A 846 -0.39 2.99 21.04
C ARG A 846 0.53 2.88 19.82
N ILE A 847 0.98 1.67 19.48
CA ILE A 847 1.81 1.43 18.28
C ILE A 847 1.02 1.73 17.01
N LEU A 848 -0.22 1.24 16.90
CA LEU A 848 -1.09 1.49 15.77
C LEU A 848 -1.41 2.99 15.62
N VAL A 849 -1.60 3.70 16.74
CA VAL A 849 -1.80 5.16 16.77
C VAL A 849 -0.54 5.91 16.32
N VAL A 850 0.65 5.47 16.73
CA VAL A 850 1.91 6.06 16.22
C VAL A 850 2.03 5.83 14.71
N ALA A 851 1.76 4.62 14.22
CA ALA A 851 1.85 4.29 12.80
C ALA A 851 0.92 5.14 11.92
N GLN A 852 -0.36 5.31 12.31
CA GLN A 852 -1.29 6.18 11.56
C GLN A 852 -0.80 7.64 11.52
N PHE A 853 -0.26 8.16 12.64
CA PHE A 853 0.23 9.54 12.69
C PHE A 853 1.54 9.72 11.93
N CYS A 854 2.40 8.69 11.86
CA CYS A 854 3.58 8.71 11.01
C CYS A 854 3.20 8.90 9.54
N ILE A 855 2.21 8.13 9.07
CA ILE A 855 1.72 8.21 7.68
C ILE A 855 1.08 9.58 7.42
N ALA A 856 0.19 10.03 8.31
CA ALA A 856 -0.48 11.33 8.16
C ALA A 856 0.53 12.49 8.15
N GLN A 857 1.49 12.51 9.07
CA GLN A 857 2.53 13.54 9.13
C GLN A 857 3.47 13.50 7.92
N PHE A 858 3.82 12.31 7.42
CA PHE A 858 4.60 12.17 6.20
C PHE A 858 3.89 12.82 5.00
N LEU A 859 2.59 12.58 4.84
CA LEU A 859 1.78 13.21 3.78
C LEU A 859 1.70 14.74 3.96
N VAL A 860 1.58 15.23 5.20
CA VAL A 860 1.59 16.66 5.51
C VAL A 860 2.93 17.30 5.13
N ILE A 861 4.05 16.70 5.53
CA ILE A 861 5.39 17.19 5.20
C ILE A 861 5.57 17.25 3.68
N GLY A 862 5.22 16.18 2.95
CA GLY A 862 5.31 16.16 1.50
C GLY A 862 4.44 17.22 0.82
N THR A 863 3.22 17.43 1.34
CA THR A 863 2.31 18.47 0.83
C THR A 863 2.87 19.88 1.06
N LEU A 864 3.46 20.15 2.23
CA LEU A 864 4.08 21.44 2.52
C LEU A 864 5.29 21.70 1.63
N VAL A 865 6.17 20.72 1.44
CA VAL A 865 7.33 20.83 0.52
C VAL A 865 6.84 21.15 -0.90
N LEU A 866 5.82 20.45 -1.38
CA LEU A 866 5.23 20.71 -2.71
C LEU A 866 4.66 22.12 -2.83
N ILE A 867 3.91 22.59 -1.83
CA ILE A 867 3.35 23.95 -1.82
C ILE A 867 4.47 24.98 -1.89
N TYR A 868 5.52 24.82 -1.10
CA TYR A 868 6.66 25.75 -1.11
C TYR A 868 7.41 25.72 -2.45
N GLN A 869 7.63 24.54 -3.03
CA GLN A 869 8.28 24.40 -4.33
C GLN A 869 7.45 25.05 -5.45
N MET A 870 6.13 24.85 -5.45
CA MET A 870 5.24 25.48 -6.43
C MET A 870 5.15 27.00 -6.26
N ASN A 871 5.15 27.48 -5.01
CA ASN A 871 5.19 28.92 -4.75
C ASN A 871 6.51 29.54 -5.22
N TYR A 872 7.62 28.82 -5.08
CA TYR A 872 8.91 29.23 -5.62
C TYR A 872 8.88 29.32 -7.17
N PHE A 873 8.26 28.36 -7.86
CA PHE A 873 8.10 28.43 -9.32
C PHE A 873 7.24 29.59 -9.80
N ARG A 874 6.14 29.92 -9.10
CA ARG A 874 5.25 31.03 -9.49
C ARG A 874 5.89 32.41 -9.32
N ASN A 875 6.70 32.59 -8.28
CA ASN A 875 7.27 33.90 -7.93
C ASN A 875 8.69 34.13 -8.46
N LYS A 876 9.30 33.12 -9.10
CA LYS A 876 10.64 33.27 -9.66
C LYS A 876 10.63 34.18 -10.89
N GLU A 877 11.51 35.17 -10.89
CA GLU A 877 11.73 36.02 -12.06
C GLU A 877 12.23 35.19 -13.25
N LEU A 878 11.54 35.28 -14.39
CA LEU A 878 11.86 34.51 -15.60
C LEU A 878 12.87 35.22 -16.52
N GLY A 879 13.27 36.45 -16.18
CA GLY A 879 14.21 37.26 -16.98
C GLY A 879 13.57 38.01 -18.16
N PHE A 880 12.24 37.99 -18.30
CA PHE A 880 11.48 38.77 -19.27
C PHE A 880 10.09 39.14 -18.70
N ASN A 881 9.44 40.14 -19.30
CA ASN A 881 8.11 40.59 -18.92
C ASN A 881 7.02 39.77 -19.62
N LYS A 882 6.21 39.05 -18.84
CA LYS A 882 5.08 38.24 -19.34
C LYS A 882 3.71 38.91 -19.17
N ASP A 883 3.63 40.00 -18.41
CA ASP A 883 2.37 40.57 -17.95
C ASP A 883 1.67 41.35 -19.06
N ALA A 884 0.35 41.10 -19.20
CA ALA A 884 -0.51 41.73 -20.20
C ALA A 884 0.02 41.57 -21.65
N VAL A 885 0.65 40.43 -21.97
CA VAL A 885 1.03 40.07 -23.33
C VAL A 885 0.10 38.97 -23.83
N ILE A 886 -0.53 39.22 -24.98
CA ILE A 886 -1.29 38.20 -25.72
C ILE A 886 -0.48 37.76 -26.94
N THR A 887 -0.61 36.49 -27.27
CA THR A 887 -0.05 35.87 -28.46
C THR A 887 -1.20 35.44 -29.37
N VAL A 888 -1.13 35.84 -30.63
CA VAL A 888 -2.16 35.61 -31.64
C VAL A 888 -1.50 34.88 -32.81
N PRO A 889 -1.82 33.61 -33.08
CA PRO A 889 -1.35 32.94 -34.28
C PRO A 889 -1.99 33.58 -35.53
N PHE A 890 -1.28 33.54 -36.67
CA PHE A 890 -1.82 34.00 -37.94
C PHE A 890 -1.65 32.93 -39.04
N PRO A 891 -2.50 32.93 -40.08
CA PRO A 891 -2.44 31.93 -41.14
C PRO A 891 -1.09 31.95 -41.86
N GLY A 892 -0.50 30.78 -42.05
CA GLY A 892 0.86 30.66 -42.57
C GLY A 892 1.00 30.83 -44.08
N ASP A 893 -0.07 31.15 -44.82
CA ASP A 893 -0.06 31.19 -46.28
C ASP A 893 0.68 32.43 -46.80
N SER A 894 1.17 32.34 -48.04
CA SER A 894 2.04 33.40 -48.58
C SER A 894 1.33 34.76 -48.65
N ILE A 895 0.01 34.76 -48.89
CA ILE A 895 -0.80 35.98 -48.96
C ILE A 895 -1.00 36.54 -47.57
N SER A 896 -1.41 35.73 -46.59
CA SER A 896 -1.59 36.17 -45.21
C SER A 896 -0.29 36.68 -44.60
N LYS A 897 0.84 35.99 -44.79
CA LYS A 897 2.16 36.44 -44.34
C LYS A 897 2.55 37.82 -44.90
N SER A 898 2.14 38.16 -46.12
CA SER A 898 2.38 39.48 -46.70
C SER A 898 1.57 40.60 -46.03
N ARG A 899 0.38 40.29 -45.49
CA ARG A 899 -0.52 41.24 -44.83
C ARG A 899 -0.19 41.50 -43.36
N VAL A 900 0.53 40.57 -42.71
CA VAL A 900 0.88 40.65 -41.28
C VAL A 900 1.64 41.93 -40.92
N GLY A 901 2.50 42.43 -41.82
CA GLY A 901 3.24 43.68 -41.60
C GLY A 901 2.30 44.88 -41.45
N ALA A 902 1.33 45.02 -42.37
CA ALA A 902 0.33 46.08 -42.31
C ALA A 902 -0.56 45.96 -41.06
N LEU A 903 -0.96 44.73 -40.70
CA LEU A 903 -1.72 44.49 -39.47
C LEU A 903 -0.94 44.93 -38.22
N LYS A 904 0.36 44.65 -38.14
CA LYS A 904 1.21 45.11 -37.03
C LYS A 904 1.18 46.64 -36.91
N ASP A 905 1.31 47.36 -38.02
CA ASP A 905 1.32 48.81 -38.03
C ASP A 905 -0.06 49.40 -37.65
N GLU A 906 -1.16 48.82 -38.14
CA GLU A 906 -2.52 49.23 -37.76
C GLU A 906 -2.80 48.97 -36.26
N LEU A 907 -2.34 47.85 -35.71
CA LEU A 907 -2.49 47.52 -34.28
C LEU A 907 -1.71 48.47 -33.39
N LEU A 908 -0.52 48.92 -33.80
CA LEU A 908 0.23 49.93 -33.05
C LEU A 908 -0.51 51.28 -32.97
N GLY A 909 -1.43 51.56 -33.90
CA GLY A 909 -2.31 52.73 -33.87
C GLY A 909 -3.55 52.58 -32.99
N GLN A 910 -3.86 51.37 -32.50
CA GLN A 910 -5.07 51.12 -31.71
C GLN A 910 -4.92 51.57 -30.24
N PRO A 911 -5.91 52.30 -29.67
CA PRO A 911 -5.90 52.65 -28.26
C PRO A 911 -5.83 51.40 -27.36
N GLY A 912 -4.98 51.43 -26.34
CA GLY A 912 -4.80 50.33 -25.40
C GLY A 912 -3.72 49.30 -25.79
N ILE A 913 -3.11 49.41 -26.96
CA ILE A 913 -1.94 48.61 -27.37
C ILE A 913 -0.65 49.41 -27.13
N LYS A 914 0.34 48.80 -26.46
CA LYS A 914 1.62 49.45 -26.12
C LYS A 914 2.74 49.09 -27.09
N ASP A 915 2.82 47.82 -27.48
CA ASP A 915 3.87 47.34 -28.38
C ASP A 915 3.41 46.06 -29.08
N VAL A 916 3.98 45.78 -30.25
CA VAL A 916 3.64 44.62 -31.08
C VAL A 916 4.91 44.04 -31.70
N SER A 917 5.06 42.72 -31.64
CA SER A 917 6.21 41.99 -32.18
C SER A 917 5.77 40.73 -32.92
N LEU A 918 6.54 40.34 -33.94
CA LEU A 918 6.36 39.10 -34.68
C LEU A 918 7.41 38.07 -34.26
N SER A 919 7.00 36.82 -34.04
CA SER A 919 7.92 35.73 -33.77
C SER A 919 7.38 34.37 -34.23
N LEU A 920 8.26 33.37 -34.24
CA LEU A 920 7.85 31.96 -34.33
C LEU A 920 7.39 31.44 -32.96
N TYR A 921 8.15 31.75 -31.91
CA TYR A 921 7.90 31.32 -30.54
C TYR A 921 7.89 32.52 -29.58
N GLY A 922 7.20 32.37 -28.46
CA GLY A 922 7.34 33.29 -27.33
C GLY A 922 8.72 33.15 -26.65
N PRO A 923 9.04 34.04 -25.67
CA PRO A 923 10.30 33.99 -24.93
C PRO A 923 10.43 32.69 -24.16
N SER A 924 9.33 32.21 -23.59
CA SER A 924 9.20 30.89 -23.02
C SER A 924 8.13 30.11 -23.78
N ASP A 925 8.48 28.94 -24.30
CA ASP A 925 7.57 28.08 -25.08
C ASP A 925 7.98 26.60 -24.83
N ASN A 926 7.01 25.68 -24.81
CA ASN A 926 7.29 24.24 -24.62
C ASN A 926 7.92 23.62 -25.88
N SER A 927 7.80 24.31 -27.01
CA SER A 927 8.40 23.94 -28.29
C SER A 927 9.71 24.70 -28.52
N GLY A 928 10.73 23.98 -28.99
CA GLY A 928 12.05 24.53 -29.26
C GLY A 928 12.68 23.92 -30.50
N TRP A 929 13.11 24.78 -31.43
CA TRP A 929 13.90 24.36 -32.58
C TRP A 929 15.37 24.39 -32.20
N PHE A 930 16.01 23.22 -32.11
CA PHE A 930 17.44 23.12 -31.83
C PHE A 930 18.21 22.86 -33.11
N SER A 931 19.33 23.55 -33.29
CA SER A 931 20.25 23.31 -34.39
C SER A 931 21.68 23.49 -33.93
N ASP A 932 22.58 22.74 -34.55
CA ASP A 932 24.00 23.05 -34.50
C ASP A 932 24.32 24.25 -35.40
N PHE A 933 25.53 24.77 -35.24
CA PHE A 933 26.03 25.90 -36.02
C PHE A 933 27.55 25.86 -36.15
N LYS A 934 28.08 26.58 -37.12
CA LYS A 934 29.51 26.89 -37.21
C LYS A 934 29.78 28.24 -36.59
N PHE A 935 30.78 28.30 -35.73
CA PHE A 935 31.22 29.52 -35.10
C PHE A 935 32.49 30.06 -35.76
N ASN A 936 32.50 31.35 -36.07
CA ASN A 936 33.63 32.12 -36.58
C ASN A 936 34.38 31.46 -37.76
N ASN A 937 33.63 30.96 -38.74
CA ASN A 937 34.14 30.26 -39.93
C ASN A 937 34.99 29.01 -39.61
N ALA A 938 34.80 28.39 -38.45
CA ALA A 938 35.44 27.11 -38.13
C ALA A 938 35.07 26.02 -39.15
N ALA A 939 36.02 25.13 -39.43
CA ALA A 939 35.83 24.01 -40.36
C ALA A 939 34.78 23.00 -39.87
N LYS A 940 34.67 22.82 -38.54
CA LYS A 940 33.71 21.92 -37.88
C LYS A 940 32.61 22.73 -37.18
N GLN A 941 31.42 22.14 -37.09
CA GLN A 941 30.35 22.64 -36.23
C GLN A 941 30.74 22.49 -34.75
N VAL A 942 30.08 23.27 -33.90
CA VAL A 942 30.19 23.12 -32.44
C VAL A 942 29.56 21.79 -31.98
N ASP A 943 30.00 21.28 -30.84
CA ASP A 943 29.59 19.99 -30.27
C ASP A 943 28.28 20.06 -29.45
N PHE A 944 27.60 21.20 -29.46
CA PHE A 944 26.31 21.42 -28.82
C PHE A 944 25.33 22.13 -29.76
N ALA A 945 24.04 21.99 -29.50
CA ALA A 945 22.99 22.69 -30.24
C ALA A 945 22.54 23.98 -29.53
N ALA A 946 22.13 24.98 -30.30
CA ALA A 946 21.47 26.18 -29.81
C ALA A 946 19.97 26.14 -30.15
N CYS A 947 19.16 26.67 -29.24
CA CYS A 947 17.74 26.92 -29.46
C CYS A 947 17.60 28.15 -30.38
N LEU A 948 17.00 27.95 -31.55
CA LEU A 948 16.73 28.97 -32.54
C LEU A 948 15.43 29.72 -32.19
N LYS A 949 15.51 31.04 -32.08
CA LYS A 949 14.34 31.91 -31.86
C LYS A 949 14.26 32.93 -33.00
N TRP A 950 13.33 32.71 -33.91
CA TRP A 950 13.05 33.64 -35.00
C TRP A 950 12.06 34.71 -34.52
N ALA A 951 12.52 35.95 -34.43
CA ALA A 951 11.71 37.08 -33.99
C ALA A 951 12.11 38.37 -34.72
N ASP A 952 11.28 39.41 -34.63
CA ASP A 952 11.62 40.75 -35.11
C ASP A 952 12.41 41.55 -34.05
N ALA A 953 12.95 42.71 -34.43
CA ALA A 953 13.77 43.51 -33.52
C ALA A 953 12.96 44.13 -32.36
N ASP A 954 11.64 44.31 -32.53
CA ASP A 954 10.75 44.86 -31.49
C ASP A 954 10.50 43.84 -30.36
N TYR A 955 10.77 42.56 -30.60
CA TYR A 955 10.68 41.47 -29.62
C TYR A 955 11.42 41.75 -28.31
N PHE A 956 12.65 42.25 -28.40
CA PHE A 956 13.47 42.54 -27.21
C PHE A 956 12.85 43.65 -26.35
N ARG A 957 12.23 44.66 -26.97
CA ARG A 957 11.59 45.78 -26.26
C ARG A 957 10.25 45.37 -25.66
N LEU A 958 9.44 44.59 -26.38
CA LEU A 958 8.13 44.13 -25.92
C LEU A 958 8.26 43.30 -24.63
N TYR A 959 9.22 42.37 -24.63
CA TYR A 959 9.51 41.46 -23.52
C TYR A 959 10.50 41.99 -22.49
N ASP A 960 11.05 43.20 -22.69
CA ASP A 960 12.05 43.81 -21.80
C ASP A 960 13.27 42.90 -21.57
N ILE A 961 13.78 42.29 -22.64
CA ILE A 961 14.96 41.43 -22.60
C ILE A 961 16.22 42.30 -22.49
N ARG A 962 17.01 42.08 -21.43
CA ARG A 962 18.19 42.89 -21.11
C ARG A 962 19.41 42.49 -21.92
N PHE A 963 20.08 43.46 -22.55
CA PHE A 963 21.36 43.28 -23.21
C PHE A 963 22.53 43.44 -22.23
N VAL A 964 23.51 42.54 -22.32
CA VAL A 964 24.77 42.59 -21.56
C VAL A 964 25.88 43.22 -22.40
N ALA A 965 25.86 43.00 -23.71
CA ALA A 965 26.74 43.66 -24.68
C ALA A 965 26.05 43.83 -26.04
N GLY A 966 26.42 44.88 -26.80
CA GLY A 966 25.85 45.15 -28.12
C GLY A 966 24.39 45.60 -28.09
N GLY A 967 23.61 45.23 -29.11
CA GLY A 967 22.21 45.63 -29.25
C GLY A 967 21.42 44.71 -30.19
N PRO A 968 20.15 45.04 -30.47
CA PRO A 968 19.30 44.23 -31.35
C PRO A 968 19.81 44.24 -32.80
N TYR A 969 19.46 43.20 -33.57
CA TYR A 969 19.71 43.17 -35.01
C TYR A 969 18.84 44.21 -35.75
N LYS A 970 19.29 44.62 -36.95
CA LYS A 970 18.57 45.59 -37.79
C LYS A 970 17.19 45.07 -38.19
N LYS A 971 16.23 45.98 -38.38
CA LYS A 971 14.90 45.69 -38.95
C LYS A 971 15.05 45.39 -40.44
N THR A 972 15.35 44.15 -40.78
CA THR A 972 15.47 43.67 -42.16
C THR A 972 14.66 42.39 -42.35
N ASP A 973 14.20 42.15 -43.57
CA ASP A 973 13.45 40.94 -43.92
C ASP A 973 14.33 39.68 -43.99
N THR A 974 15.64 39.87 -44.10
CA THR A 974 16.68 38.82 -44.10
C THR A 974 17.55 38.87 -42.84
N ILE A 975 18.23 37.76 -42.55
CA ILE A 975 19.14 37.66 -41.39
C ILE A 975 20.35 38.57 -41.61
N ALA A 976 20.32 39.75 -41.00
CA ALA A 976 21.44 40.71 -41.01
C ALA A 976 22.37 40.56 -39.79
N GLY A 977 21.94 39.86 -38.76
CA GLY A 977 22.69 39.65 -37.53
C GLY A 977 21.98 38.69 -36.57
N TYR A 978 22.75 38.14 -35.64
CA TYR A 978 22.25 37.27 -34.56
C TYR A 978 22.40 37.95 -33.20
N VAL A 979 21.51 37.61 -32.28
CA VAL A 979 21.62 37.91 -30.84
C VAL A 979 21.70 36.59 -30.09
N VAL A 980 22.62 36.48 -29.14
CA VAL A 980 22.86 35.24 -28.37
C VAL A 980 22.72 35.48 -26.87
N ASN A 981 22.56 34.44 -26.05
CA ASN A 981 22.57 34.58 -24.59
C ASN A 981 23.95 34.31 -23.97
N GLU A 982 24.09 34.63 -22.68
CA GLU A 982 25.31 34.38 -21.89
C GLU A 982 25.71 32.90 -21.89
N THR A 983 24.75 31.98 -21.72
CA THR A 983 25.03 30.54 -21.74
C THR A 983 25.70 30.09 -23.05
N LEU A 984 25.27 30.62 -24.21
CA LEU A 984 25.87 30.27 -25.50
C LEU A 984 27.33 30.70 -25.58
N ILE A 985 27.64 31.94 -25.24
CA ILE A 985 29.02 32.45 -25.33
C ILE A 985 29.95 31.78 -24.31
N HIS A 986 29.45 31.43 -23.13
CA HIS A 986 30.20 30.67 -22.13
C HIS A 986 30.50 29.24 -22.62
N LYS A 987 29.54 28.57 -23.26
CA LYS A 987 29.81 27.26 -23.90
C LYS A 987 30.82 27.35 -25.04
N LEU A 988 30.91 28.50 -25.72
CA LEU A 988 31.96 28.78 -26.72
C LEU A 988 33.33 29.12 -26.10
N GLY A 989 33.45 29.15 -24.76
CA GLY A 989 34.68 29.51 -24.06
C GLY A 989 34.96 31.01 -23.98
N ILE A 990 33.97 31.86 -24.29
CA ILE A 990 34.08 33.32 -24.21
C ILE A 990 33.59 33.77 -22.83
N THR A 991 34.46 34.44 -22.07
CA THR A 991 34.14 34.95 -20.72
C THR A 991 33.67 36.41 -20.73
N ASP A 992 34.20 37.24 -21.63
CA ASP A 992 33.77 38.63 -21.81
C ASP A 992 32.76 38.75 -22.97
N PRO A 993 31.49 39.10 -22.70
CA PRO A 993 30.44 39.24 -23.72
C PRO A 993 30.78 40.21 -24.85
N LYS A 994 31.62 41.23 -24.60
CA LYS A 994 32.02 42.19 -25.64
C LYS A 994 32.85 41.54 -26.75
N GLN A 995 33.60 40.48 -26.45
CA GLN A 995 34.44 39.76 -27.41
C GLN A 995 33.63 38.90 -28.39
N ALA A 996 32.38 38.55 -28.04
CA ALA A 996 31.48 37.81 -28.90
C ALA A 996 30.92 38.68 -30.04
N ILE A 997 30.83 40.00 -29.85
CA ILE A 997 30.26 40.93 -30.83
C ILE A 997 31.13 40.95 -32.10
N GLY A 998 30.47 40.87 -33.26
CA GLY A 998 31.13 40.86 -34.57
C GLY A 998 31.62 39.50 -35.06
N LYS A 999 31.63 38.45 -34.21
CA LYS A 999 31.93 37.07 -34.61
C LYS A 999 30.81 36.53 -35.51
N PHE A 1000 31.15 35.63 -36.43
CA PHE A 1000 30.18 35.06 -37.37
C PHE A 1000 29.57 33.76 -36.86
N ILE A 1001 28.28 33.56 -37.14
CA ILE A 1001 27.58 32.29 -36.95
C ILE A 1001 26.96 31.90 -38.28
N MET A 1002 27.16 30.63 -38.68
CA MET A 1002 26.60 30.05 -39.90
C MET A 1002 25.77 28.81 -39.55
N LEU A 1003 24.50 28.83 -39.92
CA LEU A 1003 23.57 27.71 -39.79
C LEU A 1003 23.56 26.86 -41.06
N TRP A 1004 23.45 25.54 -40.89
CA TRP A 1004 23.25 24.54 -41.96
C TRP A 1004 24.19 24.63 -43.17
N ASN A 1005 25.40 25.20 -43.00
CA ASN A 1005 26.34 25.50 -44.08
C ASN A 1005 25.77 26.40 -45.19
N ASP A 1006 24.67 27.11 -44.93
CA ASP A 1006 24.09 28.04 -45.90
C ASP A 1006 24.75 29.41 -45.75
N LYS A 1007 25.38 29.88 -46.83
CA LYS A 1007 25.99 31.21 -46.90
C LYS A 1007 24.98 32.33 -46.66
N LYS A 1008 23.69 32.11 -46.97
CA LYS A 1008 22.61 33.09 -46.74
C LYS A 1008 22.25 33.23 -45.26
N LEU A 1009 22.58 32.23 -44.44
CA LEU A 1009 22.33 32.23 -42.99
C LEU A 1009 23.61 32.53 -42.19
N ASN A 1010 24.66 33.03 -42.84
CA ASN A 1010 25.89 33.46 -42.20
C ASN A 1010 25.79 34.94 -41.81
N ALA A 1011 25.75 35.23 -40.51
CA ALA A 1011 25.63 36.60 -40.01
C ALA A 1011 26.44 36.83 -38.74
N ARG A 1012 26.70 38.11 -38.43
CA ARG A 1012 27.48 38.52 -37.26
C ARG A 1012 26.64 38.55 -35.99
N ILE A 1013 27.25 38.26 -34.85
CA ILE A 1013 26.65 38.51 -33.53
C ILE A 1013 26.61 40.02 -33.30
N THR A 1014 25.40 40.55 -33.11
CA THR A 1014 25.10 41.97 -32.92
C THR A 1014 24.87 42.34 -31.45
N GLY A 1015 24.47 41.37 -30.64
CA GLY A 1015 24.23 41.57 -29.21
C GLY A 1015 24.30 40.26 -28.43
N VAL A 1016 24.56 40.40 -27.13
CA VAL A 1016 24.46 39.34 -26.13
C VAL A 1016 23.41 39.76 -25.11
N VAL A 1017 22.40 38.93 -24.90
CA VAL A 1017 21.37 39.13 -23.87
C VAL A 1017 21.68 38.35 -22.61
N LYS A 1018 21.16 38.84 -21.49
CA LYS A 1018 21.25 38.14 -20.20
C LYS A 1018 20.46 36.83 -20.28
N ASP A 1019 20.91 35.80 -19.56
CA ASP A 1019 20.18 34.54 -19.49
C ASP A 1019 18.77 34.74 -18.91
N TYR A 1020 17.79 34.13 -19.59
CA TYR A 1020 16.37 34.15 -19.22
C TYR A 1020 15.76 32.76 -19.45
N ASN A 1021 14.61 32.48 -18.83
CA ASN A 1021 14.01 31.14 -18.81
C ASN A 1021 13.20 30.84 -20.08
N ILE A 1022 13.77 30.05 -20.98
CA ILE A 1022 13.18 29.73 -22.30
C ILE A 1022 12.20 28.55 -22.27
N SER A 1023 12.30 27.71 -21.25
CA SER A 1023 11.45 26.53 -21.02
C SER A 1023 11.08 26.42 -19.54
N SER A 1024 10.45 25.31 -19.14
CA SER A 1024 10.11 25.01 -17.74
C SER A 1024 11.32 25.18 -16.81
N LEU A 1025 11.08 25.68 -15.60
CA LEU A 1025 12.07 25.78 -14.51
C LEU A 1025 12.59 24.42 -14.02
N ARG A 1026 12.11 23.31 -14.60
CA ARG A 1026 12.75 21.98 -14.48
C ARG A 1026 14.10 21.92 -15.18
N SER A 1027 14.23 22.61 -16.31
CA SER A 1027 15.39 22.51 -17.20
C SER A 1027 16.38 23.65 -16.99
N ALA A 1028 17.65 23.37 -17.25
CA ALA A 1028 18.67 24.41 -17.36
C ALA A 1028 18.42 25.31 -18.58
N ILE A 1029 18.94 26.53 -18.53
CA ILE A 1029 18.83 27.50 -19.63
C ILE A 1029 19.70 26.99 -20.80
N PRO A 1030 19.14 26.72 -21.99
CA PRO A 1030 19.94 26.29 -23.13
C PRO A 1030 20.69 27.47 -23.78
N PRO A 1031 21.74 27.20 -24.59
CA PRO A 1031 22.27 28.17 -25.54
C PRO A 1031 21.18 28.66 -26.49
N VAL A 1032 21.05 29.97 -26.70
CA VAL A 1032 20.04 30.58 -27.59
C VAL A 1032 20.69 31.37 -28.70
N LEU A 1033 20.17 31.19 -29.91
CA LEU A 1033 20.48 32.00 -31.08
C LEU A 1033 19.19 32.65 -31.61
N MET A 1034 19.14 33.97 -31.64
CA MET A 1034 17.99 34.72 -32.14
C MET A 1034 18.32 35.47 -33.42
N GLY A 1035 17.39 35.51 -34.37
CA GLY A 1035 17.56 36.25 -35.62
C GLY A 1035 16.23 36.65 -36.27
N ALA A 1036 16.32 37.56 -37.25
CA ALA A 1036 15.17 38.00 -38.04
C ALA A 1036 15.03 37.16 -39.33
N TRP A 1037 14.09 36.22 -39.33
CA TRP A 1037 13.74 35.44 -40.52
C TRP A 1037 12.24 35.47 -40.76
N LYS A 1038 11.80 36.46 -41.55
CA LYS A 1038 10.38 36.81 -41.74
C LYS A 1038 9.51 35.66 -42.24
N SER A 1039 10.04 34.78 -43.08
CA SER A 1039 9.27 33.63 -43.60
C SER A 1039 8.93 32.60 -42.52
N GLN A 1040 9.63 32.61 -41.38
CA GLN A 1040 9.42 31.69 -40.26
C GLN A 1040 8.51 32.25 -39.17
N TYR A 1041 8.08 33.51 -39.23
CA TYR A 1041 7.16 34.03 -38.22
C TYR A 1041 5.79 33.35 -38.34
N GLY A 1042 5.17 33.11 -37.18
CA GLY A 1042 3.85 32.46 -37.10
C GLY A 1042 2.95 32.98 -35.97
N LYS A 1043 3.46 33.86 -35.11
CA LYS A 1043 2.74 34.45 -33.98
C LYS A 1043 2.96 35.96 -33.93
N LEU A 1044 1.90 36.66 -33.56
CA LEU A 1044 1.88 38.08 -33.25
C LEU A 1044 1.78 38.24 -31.73
N ASN A 1045 2.76 38.91 -31.13
CA ASN A 1045 2.82 39.18 -29.70
C ASN A 1045 2.38 40.64 -29.49
N ILE A 1046 1.32 40.86 -28.73
CA ILE A 1046 0.72 42.18 -28.51
C ILE A 1046 0.75 42.46 -27.01
N LYS A 1047 1.39 43.56 -26.62
CA LYS A 1047 1.38 44.06 -25.24
C LYS A 1047 0.23 45.03 -25.06
N ILE A 1048 -0.73 44.69 -24.22
CA ILE A 1048 -1.90 45.49 -23.96
C ILE A 1048 -1.77 46.25 -22.63
N GLN A 1049 -2.49 47.36 -22.52
CA GLN A 1049 -2.64 48.08 -21.28
C GLN A 1049 -3.70 47.35 -20.40
N PRO A 1050 -3.47 47.23 -19.07
CA PRO A 1050 -4.44 46.59 -18.17
C PRO A 1050 -5.78 47.34 -18.09
N GLN A 1051 -5.80 48.62 -18.47
CA GLN A 1051 -7.02 49.42 -18.56
C GLN A 1051 -7.81 49.04 -19.83
N ASN A 1052 -9.12 48.81 -19.71
CA ASN A 1052 -10.03 48.52 -20.84
C ASN A 1052 -9.70 47.29 -21.70
N VAL A 1053 -9.08 46.25 -21.13
CA VAL A 1053 -8.72 44.98 -21.83
C VAL A 1053 -9.82 44.44 -22.73
N LYS A 1054 -11.09 44.42 -22.27
CA LYS A 1054 -12.22 43.92 -23.08
C LYS A 1054 -12.41 44.71 -24.38
N GLN A 1055 -12.31 46.03 -24.33
CA GLN A 1055 -12.46 46.90 -25.50
C GLN A 1055 -11.25 46.76 -26.43
N THR A 1056 -10.05 46.68 -25.89
CA THR A 1056 -8.83 46.45 -26.67
C THR A 1056 -8.89 45.12 -27.42
N LEU A 1057 -9.28 44.03 -26.74
CA LEU A 1057 -9.44 42.71 -27.37
C LEU A 1057 -10.49 42.72 -28.49
N ALA A 1058 -11.63 43.38 -28.29
CA ALA A 1058 -12.65 43.52 -29.34
C ALA A 1058 -12.15 44.31 -30.56
N GLY A 1059 -11.32 45.34 -30.34
CA GLY A 1059 -10.69 46.06 -31.45
C GLY A 1059 -9.65 45.22 -32.20
N ILE A 1060 -8.88 44.39 -31.49
CA ILE A 1060 -7.92 43.46 -32.10
C ILE A 1060 -8.66 42.41 -32.93
N ASP A 1061 -9.74 41.84 -32.40
CA ASP A 1061 -10.61 40.87 -33.09
C ASP A 1061 -11.14 41.46 -34.41
N ASN A 1062 -11.67 42.69 -34.38
CA ASN A 1062 -12.16 43.37 -35.58
C ASN A 1062 -11.06 43.61 -36.63
N LEU A 1063 -9.88 44.09 -36.23
CA LEU A 1063 -8.75 44.28 -37.15
C LEU A 1063 -8.26 42.95 -37.75
N TRP A 1064 -8.18 41.92 -36.92
CA TRP A 1064 -7.73 40.61 -37.33
C TRP A 1064 -8.69 40.00 -38.34
N ASN A 1065 -10.00 40.02 -38.07
CA ASN A 1065 -11.03 39.51 -38.98
C ASN A 1065 -11.11 40.30 -40.30
N LYS A 1066 -10.85 41.61 -40.26
CA LYS A 1066 -10.74 42.44 -41.47
C LYS A 1066 -9.55 42.03 -42.35
N THR A 1067 -8.42 41.69 -41.72
CA THR A 1067 -7.18 41.33 -42.43
C THR A 1067 -7.22 39.88 -42.95
N PHE A 1068 -7.75 38.98 -42.13
CA PHE A 1068 -7.84 37.54 -42.36
C PHE A 1068 -9.29 37.06 -42.34
N PRO A 1069 -10.11 37.46 -43.33
CA PRO A 1069 -11.54 37.12 -43.37
C PRO A 1069 -11.79 35.61 -43.52
N GLU A 1070 -10.77 34.82 -43.87
CA GLU A 1070 -10.86 33.36 -43.97
C GLU A 1070 -10.31 32.63 -42.74
N GLY A 1071 -9.60 33.32 -41.84
CA GLY A 1071 -9.03 32.72 -40.63
C GLY A 1071 -10.01 32.67 -39.46
N VAL A 1072 -9.62 32.00 -38.38
CA VAL A 1072 -10.29 32.03 -37.07
C VAL A 1072 -9.42 32.81 -36.08
N TYR A 1073 -9.96 33.90 -35.52
CA TYR A 1073 -9.25 34.71 -34.53
C TYR A 1073 -9.17 33.98 -33.19
N GLU A 1074 -7.96 33.81 -32.68
CA GLU A 1074 -7.72 33.27 -31.35
C GLU A 1074 -6.57 34.02 -30.69
N TYR A 1075 -6.62 34.11 -29.37
CA TYR A 1075 -5.54 34.70 -28.59
C TYR A 1075 -5.30 33.88 -27.32
N GLN A 1076 -4.04 33.85 -26.89
CA GLN A 1076 -3.64 33.26 -25.62
C GLN A 1076 -2.80 34.27 -24.84
N PHE A 1077 -3.10 34.44 -23.56
CA PHE A 1077 -2.23 35.22 -22.68
C PHE A 1077 -0.96 34.42 -22.35
N LEU A 1078 0.19 35.10 -22.42
CA LEU A 1078 1.49 34.46 -22.20
C LEU A 1078 1.66 33.93 -20.77
N ASP A 1079 1.09 34.60 -19.78
CA ASP A 1079 1.10 34.14 -18.38
C ASP A 1079 0.40 32.79 -18.22
N LYS A 1080 -0.75 32.58 -18.88
CA LYS A 1080 -1.46 31.31 -18.93
C LYS A 1080 -0.68 30.23 -19.68
N THR A 1081 0.00 30.59 -20.78
CA THR A 1081 0.88 29.65 -21.48
C THR A 1081 2.00 29.14 -20.59
N ILE A 1082 2.59 30.02 -19.77
CA ILE A 1082 3.64 29.66 -18.80
C ILE A 1082 3.06 28.86 -17.63
N GLU A 1083 1.87 29.20 -17.13
CA GLU A 1083 1.17 28.44 -16.08
C GLU A 1083 0.94 26.99 -16.52
N ASN A 1084 0.59 26.78 -17.80
CA ASN A 1084 0.41 25.45 -18.37
C ASN A 1084 1.68 24.56 -18.32
N PHE A 1085 2.89 25.12 -18.22
CA PHE A 1085 4.12 24.31 -18.05
C PHE A 1085 4.16 23.55 -16.73
N TYR A 1086 3.45 24.04 -15.71
CA TYR A 1086 3.44 23.46 -14.37
C TYR A 1086 2.10 22.81 -14.02
N ARG A 1087 1.26 22.61 -15.03
CA ARG A 1087 -0.09 22.13 -14.84
C ARG A 1087 -0.11 20.74 -14.21
N ASN A 1088 0.72 19.82 -14.68
CA ASN A 1088 0.84 18.49 -14.10
C ASN A 1088 1.21 18.55 -12.61
N GLU A 1089 2.12 19.45 -12.23
CA GLU A 1089 2.51 19.68 -10.85
C GLU A 1089 1.41 20.31 -10.01
N ASP A 1090 0.57 21.16 -10.60
CA ASP A 1090 -0.59 21.76 -9.93
C ASP A 1090 -1.71 20.74 -9.70
N GLU A 1091 -1.98 19.89 -10.68
CA GLU A 1091 -2.89 18.75 -10.55
C GLU A 1091 -2.40 17.80 -9.45
N LEU A 1092 -1.10 17.49 -9.44
CA LEU A 1092 -0.47 16.71 -8.38
C LEU A 1092 -0.55 17.38 -7.01
N SER A 1093 -0.19 18.67 -6.92
CA SER A 1093 -0.26 19.43 -5.68
C SER A 1093 -1.66 19.38 -5.08
N THR A 1094 -2.68 19.48 -5.94
CA THR A 1094 -4.08 19.41 -5.53
C THR A 1094 -4.46 18.00 -5.05
N LEU A 1095 -4.04 16.94 -5.75
CA LEU A 1095 -4.23 15.57 -5.30
C LEU A 1095 -3.57 15.31 -3.93
N TYR A 1096 -2.32 15.75 -3.73
CA TYR A 1096 -1.63 15.60 -2.46
C TYR A 1096 -2.33 16.34 -1.32
N LYS A 1097 -2.79 17.59 -1.56
CA LYS A 1097 -3.59 18.35 -0.58
C LYS A 1097 -4.86 17.61 -0.19
N LEU A 1098 -5.58 17.06 -1.17
CA LEU A 1098 -6.80 16.28 -0.94
C LEU A 1098 -6.50 15.02 -0.11
N PHE A 1099 -5.50 14.23 -0.50
CA PHE A 1099 -5.15 13.00 0.21
C PHE A 1099 -4.60 13.24 1.61
N ALA A 1100 -3.79 14.28 1.80
CA ALA A 1100 -3.34 14.70 3.12
C ALA A 1100 -4.51 15.14 4.00
N GLY A 1101 -5.45 15.91 3.44
CA GLY A 1101 -6.69 16.31 4.12
C GLY A 1101 -7.53 15.11 4.54
N ILE A 1102 -7.71 14.13 3.65
CA ILE A 1102 -8.42 12.88 3.95
C ILE A 1102 -7.70 12.08 5.05
N ALA A 1103 -6.37 11.92 4.96
CA ALA A 1103 -5.57 11.20 5.96
C ALA A 1103 -5.69 11.84 7.35
N ILE A 1104 -5.61 13.17 7.41
CA ILE A 1104 -5.84 13.95 8.63
C ILE A 1104 -7.25 13.69 9.14
N PHE A 1105 -8.27 13.83 8.30
CA PHE A 1105 -9.66 13.68 8.69
C PHE A 1105 -9.94 12.30 9.30
N ILE A 1106 -9.48 11.23 8.65
CA ILE A 1106 -9.65 9.85 9.16
C ILE A 1106 -8.91 9.68 10.50
N SER A 1107 -7.71 10.24 10.63
CA SER A 1107 -6.93 10.20 11.88
C SER A 1107 -7.64 10.91 13.04
N CYS A 1108 -8.25 12.08 12.77
CA CYS A 1108 -9.02 12.85 13.75
C CYS A 1108 -10.25 12.09 14.21
N LEU A 1109 -10.98 11.49 13.27
CA LEU A 1109 -12.20 10.74 13.52
C LEU A 1109 -11.91 9.53 14.43
N GLY A 1110 -10.75 8.90 14.26
CA GLY A 1110 -10.29 7.84 15.15
C GLY A 1110 -9.85 8.28 16.53
N LEU A 1111 -9.15 9.42 16.60
CA LEU A 1111 -8.78 10.03 17.86
C LEU A 1111 -10.02 10.40 18.67
N TYR A 1112 -10.99 11.06 18.03
CA TYR A 1112 -12.27 11.43 18.60
C TYR A 1112 -13.04 10.21 19.15
N GLY A 1113 -13.11 9.12 18.39
CA GLY A 1113 -13.81 7.91 18.83
C GLY A 1113 -13.09 7.22 20.02
N MET A 1114 -11.76 7.20 20.04
CA MET A 1114 -10.99 6.69 21.17
C MET A 1114 -11.15 7.55 22.43
N VAL A 1115 -11.06 8.88 22.30
CA VAL A 1115 -11.23 9.82 23.42
C VAL A 1115 -12.64 9.71 23.99
N SER A 1116 -13.65 9.64 23.13
CA SER A 1116 -15.04 9.42 23.54
C SER A 1116 -15.19 8.16 24.38
N PHE A 1117 -14.51 7.08 24.00
CA PHE A 1117 -14.50 5.85 24.79
C PHE A 1117 -13.73 5.97 26.11
N MET A 1118 -12.54 6.56 26.09
CA MET A 1118 -11.73 6.74 27.30
C MET A 1118 -12.41 7.65 28.32
N ALA A 1119 -13.11 8.69 27.86
CA ALA A 1119 -13.93 9.55 28.70
C ALA A 1119 -15.06 8.77 29.38
N LEU A 1120 -15.74 7.88 28.65
CA LEU A 1120 -16.76 6.98 29.21
C LEU A 1120 -16.20 5.96 30.20
N GLN A 1121 -14.95 5.52 30.03
CA GLN A 1121 -14.32 4.57 30.94
C GLN A 1121 -13.77 5.23 32.23
N ARG A 1122 -13.35 6.50 32.11
CA ARG A 1122 -12.78 7.28 33.23
C ARG A 1122 -13.78 8.25 33.86
N THR A 1123 -15.09 8.14 33.60
CA THR A 1123 -16.12 9.03 34.17
C THR A 1123 -16.11 9.06 35.70
N LYS A 1124 -15.93 7.90 36.36
CA LYS A 1124 -15.81 7.83 37.83
C LYS A 1124 -14.54 8.51 38.32
N GLU A 1125 -13.41 8.26 37.67
CA GLU A 1125 -12.12 8.88 38.00
C GLU A 1125 -12.18 10.41 37.82
N VAL A 1126 -12.75 10.88 36.71
CA VAL A 1126 -12.97 12.31 36.43
C VAL A 1126 -13.92 12.92 37.46
N GLY A 1127 -15.00 12.22 37.82
CA GLY A 1127 -15.93 12.63 38.87
C GLY A 1127 -15.26 12.79 40.23
N ILE A 1128 -14.46 11.81 40.65
CA ILE A 1128 -13.67 11.85 41.90
C ILE A 1128 -12.67 13.00 41.87
N ARG A 1129 -11.90 13.16 40.79
CA ARG A 1129 -10.93 14.25 40.65
C ARG A 1129 -11.61 15.62 40.69
N LYS A 1130 -12.79 15.77 40.08
CA LYS A 1130 -13.56 17.01 40.09
C LYS A 1130 -14.12 17.32 41.48
N THR A 1131 -14.60 16.32 42.22
CA THR A 1131 -14.99 16.49 43.63
C THR A 1131 -13.81 16.81 44.55
N LEU A 1132 -12.59 16.39 44.16
CA LEU A 1132 -11.33 16.72 44.84
C LEU A 1132 -10.71 18.06 44.37
N GLY A 1133 -11.43 18.88 43.59
CA GLY A 1133 -11.00 20.23 43.20
C GLY A 1133 -10.19 20.33 41.89
N ALA A 1134 -10.12 19.28 41.07
CA ALA A 1134 -9.45 19.37 39.76
C ALA A 1134 -10.21 20.30 38.81
N SER A 1135 -9.51 21.29 38.24
CA SER A 1135 -10.06 22.19 37.22
C SER A 1135 -10.38 21.44 35.92
N VAL A 1136 -11.28 22.01 35.11
CA VAL A 1136 -11.58 21.50 33.75
C VAL A 1136 -10.31 21.41 32.90
N GLY A 1137 -9.41 22.40 33.02
CA GLY A 1137 -8.11 22.40 32.34
C GLY A 1137 -7.22 21.21 32.69
N ASN A 1138 -7.15 20.83 33.96
CA ASN A 1138 -6.37 19.66 34.40
C ASN A 1138 -6.91 18.34 33.82
N ILE A 1139 -8.24 18.24 33.66
CA ILE A 1139 -8.87 17.06 33.04
C ILE A 1139 -8.56 17.03 31.55
N VAL A 1140 -8.68 18.16 30.85
CA VAL A 1140 -8.36 18.25 29.41
C VAL A 1140 -6.88 17.94 29.16
N TYR A 1141 -5.96 18.49 29.97
CA TYR A 1141 -4.53 18.20 29.88
C TYR A 1141 -4.22 16.71 30.06
N LEU A 1142 -4.87 16.04 31.01
CA LEU A 1142 -4.69 14.61 31.25
C LEU A 1142 -4.99 13.77 29.99
N PHE A 1143 -6.09 14.08 29.30
CA PHE A 1143 -6.47 13.39 28.06
C PHE A 1143 -5.56 13.78 26.89
N SER A 1144 -5.23 15.07 26.74
CA SER A 1144 -4.40 15.57 25.63
C SER A 1144 -2.94 15.13 25.72
N ARG A 1145 -2.37 15.01 26.92
CA ARG A 1145 -0.97 14.62 27.13
C ARG A 1145 -0.66 13.25 26.52
N GLU A 1146 -1.53 12.26 26.73
CA GLU A 1146 -1.31 10.90 26.24
C GLU A 1146 -1.18 10.87 24.71
N PHE A 1147 -2.05 11.58 24.00
CA PHE A 1147 -2.01 11.64 22.53
C PHE A 1147 -0.91 12.53 22.00
N THR A 1148 -0.61 13.65 22.68
CA THR A 1148 0.49 14.54 22.30
C THR A 1148 1.82 13.79 22.28
N VAL A 1149 2.09 12.94 23.29
CA VAL A 1149 3.31 12.12 23.33
C VAL A 1149 3.37 11.15 22.14
N LEU A 1150 2.25 10.52 21.77
CA LEU A 1150 2.22 9.60 20.61
C LEU A 1150 2.47 10.34 19.28
N ILE A 1151 1.93 11.55 19.15
CA ILE A 1151 2.13 12.41 17.96
C ILE A 1151 3.58 12.88 17.85
N VAL A 1152 4.22 13.22 18.97
CA VAL A 1152 5.64 13.60 19.00
C VAL A 1152 6.55 12.42 18.65
N ILE A 1153 6.25 11.22 19.16
CA ILE A 1153 6.98 10.00 18.78
C ILE A 1153 6.80 9.70 17.29
N ALA A 1154 5.58 9.84 16.77
CA ALA A 1154 5.33 9.68 15.34
C ALA A 1154 6.12 10.70 14.51
N PHE A 1155 6.24 11.93 15.00
CA PHE A 1155 6.98 13.00 14.33
C PHE A 1155 8.49 12.74 14.30
N ALA A 1156 9.04 12.23 15.40
CA ALA A 1156 10.45 11.85 15.46
C ALA A 1156 10.82 10.76 14.42
N ILE A 1157 9.85 9.94 14.00
CA ILE A 1157 10.02 8.93 12.96
C ILE A 1157 9.72 9.51 11.57
N SER A 1158 8.64 10.27 11.43
CA SER A 1158 8.16 10.76 10.13
C SER A 1158 9.00 11.90 9.57
N ALA A 1159 9.60 12.75 10.41
CA ALA A 1159 10.40 13.88 9.96
C ALA A 1159 11.69 13.47 9.21
N PRO A 1160 12.55 12.56 9.70
CA PRO A 1160 13.71 12.09 8.96
C PRO A 1160 13.33 11.38 7.65
N VAL A 1161 12.26 10.58 7.67
CA VAL A 1161 11.76 9.86 6.50
C VAL A 1161 11.23 10.85 5.45
N GLY A 1162 10.43 11.82 5.88
CA GLY A 1162 9.91 12.90 5.04
C GLY A 1162 11.04 13.72 4.43
N TYR A 1163 12.04 14.11 5.22
CA TYR A 1163 13.23 14.81 4.73
C TYR A 1163 13.94 14.00 3.63
N TYR A 1164 14.24 12.73 3.87
CA TYR A 1164 14.99 11.90 2.93
C TYR A 1164 14.27 11.76 1.57
N PHE A 1165 12.98 11.40 1.58
CA PHE A 1165 12.21 11.22 0.34
C PHE A 1165 11.97 12.53 -0.40
N MET A 1166 11.65 13.61 0.32
CA MET A 1166 11.39 14.90 -0.31
C MET A 1166 12.67 15.57 -0.80
N HIS A 1167 13.80 15.37 -0.10
CA HIS A 1167 15.10 15.82 -0.59
C HIS A 1167 15.47 15.12 -1.91
N LYS A 1168 15.29 13.80 -1.98
CA LYS A 1168 15.54 13.04 -3.22
C LYS A 1168 14.63 13.50 -4.36
N TRP A 1169 13.34 13.74 -4.08
CA TRP A 1169 12.41 14.27 -5.09
C TRP A 1169 12.79 15.68 -5.58
N LEU A 1170 13.25 16.56 -4.69
CA LEU A 1170 13.75 17.88 -5.06
C LEU A 1170 15.04 17.84 -5.89
N GLN A 1171 15.77 16.71 -5.91
CA GLN A 1171 16.97 16.57 -6.73
C GLN A 1171 16.66 16.47 -8.22
N ASP A 1172 15.44 16.14 -8.61
CA ASP A 1172 15.00 16.09 -10.00
C ASP A 1172 14.79 17.49 -10.62
N TYR A 1173 14.88 18.56 -9.82
CA TYR A 1173 14.71 19.95 -10.27
C TYR A 1173 16.02 20.73 -10.21
N THR A 1174 16.38 21.43 -11.29
CA THR A 1174 17.52 22.37 -11.31
C THR A 1174 17.27 23.54 -10.35
N TYR A 1175 16.06 24.09 -10.36
CA TYR A 1175 15.66 25.16 -9.46
C TYR A 1175 14.78 24.59 -8.33
N ARG A 1176 15.32 24.55 -7.12
CA ARG A 1176 14.69 23.88 -5.98
C ARG A 1176 14.80 24.69 -4.69
N ILE A 1177 13.82 24.53 -3.82
CA ILE A 1177 13.89 25.04 -2.45
C ILE A 1177 14.88 24.23 -1.61
N THR A 1178 15.44 24.86 -0.58
CA THR A 1178 16.11 24.17 0.52
C THR A 1178 15.07 23.84 1.59
N ILE A 1179 14.97 22.58 2.02
CA ILE A 1179 14.01 22.18 3.06
C ILE A 1179 14.42 22.81 4.40
N GLY A 1180 13.68 23.84 4.81
CA GLY A 1180 13.89 24.55 6.08
C GLY A 1180 13.25 23.84 7.28
N ALA A 1181 13.65 24.25 8.48
CA ALA A 1181 13.06 23.78 9.74
C ALA A 1181 11.60 24.24 9.93
N ASP A 1182 11.20 25.32 9.26
CA ASP A 1182 9.86 25.89 9.27
C ASP A 1182 8.79 24.88 8.80
N ILE A 1183 9.09 24.08 7.76
CA ILE A 1183 8.19 23.04 7.26
C ILE A 1183 7.89 21.99 8.35
N PHE A 1184 8.93 21.57 9.08
CA PHE A 1184 8.81 20.58 10.15
C PHE A 1184 8.07 21.14 11.37
N ILE A 1185 8.35 22.39 11.74
CA ILE A 1185 7.66 23.10 12.81
C ILE A 1185 6.18 23.25 12.47
N LEU A 1186 5.85 23.66 11.25
CA LEU A 1186 4.47 23.81 10.80
C LEU A 1186 3.74 22.45 10.79
N ALA A 1187 4.39 21.37 10.34
CA ALA A 1187 3.82 20.04 10.31
C ALA A 1187 3.46 19.51 11.72
N ILE A 1188 4.36 19.65 12.70
CA ILE A 1188 4.09 19.21 14.07
C ILE A 1188 3.03 20.09 14.75
N LEU A 1189 3.10 21.41 14.58
CA LEU A 1189 2.11 22.35 15.16
C LEU A 1189 0.71 22.06 14.62
N THR A 1190 0.58 21.88 13.30
CA THR A 1190 -0.69 21.56 12.65
C THR A 1190 -1.24 20.23 13.17
N SER A 1191 -0.38 19.20 13.27
CA SER A 1191 -0.79 17.88 13.79
C SER A 1191 -1.28 17.92 15.24
N VAL A 1192 -0.57 18.66 16.11
CA VAL A 1192 -0.92 18.82 17.53
C VAL A 1192 -2.20 19.64 17.68
N ALA A 1193 -2.32 20.75 16.96
CA ALA A 1193 -3.51 21.61 16.99
C ALA A 1193 -4.76 20.82 16.61
N ILE A 1194 -4.71 20.07 15.51
CA ILE A 1194 -5.81 19.24 15.03
C ILE A 1194 -6.17 18.14 16.05
N ALA A 1195 -5.17 17.51 16.66
CA ALA A 1195 -5.40 16.51 17.69
C ALA A 1195 -6.07 17.12 18.93
N TRP A 1196 -5.64 18.31 19.36
CA TRP A 1196 -6.23 19.01 20.50
C TRP A 1196 -7.65 19.49 20.21
N ILE A 1197 -7.95 19.94 19.00
CA ILE A 1197 -9.33 20.28 18.59
C ILE A 1197 -10.22 19.03 18.68
N SER A 1198 -9.73 17.90 18.16
CA SER A 1198 -10.47 16.64 18.14
C SER A 1198 -10.69 16.03 19.54
N VAL A 1199 -9.67 16.06 20.40
CA VAL A 1199 -9.71 15.55 21.78
C VAL A 1199 -10.46 16.51 22.69
N GLY A 1200 -10.19 17.81 22.55
CA GLY A 1200 -10.62 18.89 23.43
C GLY A 1200 -12.13 18.96 23.55
N TYR A 1201 -12.86 18.89 22.43
CA TYR A 1201 -14.32 18.93 22.45
C TYR A 1201 -14.93 17.86 23.38
N LYS A 1202 -14.50 16.59 23.29
CA LYS A 1202 -15.02 15.51 24.14
C LYS A 1202 -14.47 15.55 25.55
N ALA A 1203 -13.21 15.93 25.72
CA ALA A 1203 -12.61 16.10 27.04
C ALA A 1203 -13.33 17.19 27.85
N ILE A 1204 -13.69 18.32 27.20
CA ILE A 1204 -14.46 19.41 27.80
C ILE A 1204 -15.86 18.93 28.19
N VAL A 1205 -16.58 18.27 27.29
CA VAL A 1205 -17.93 17.74 27.60
C VAL A 1205 -17.89 16.77 28.78
N ALA A 1206 -16.88 15.88 28.83
CA ALA A 1206 -16.69 14.95 29.95
C ALA A 1206 -16.32 15.67 31.26
N ALA A 1207 -15.49 16.71 31.17
CA ALA A 1207 -15.09 17.52 32.33
C ALA A 1207 -16.24 18.40 32.86
N LEU A 1208 -17.16 18.85 32.00
CA LEU A 1208 -18.35 19.62 32.38
C LEU A 1208 -19.47 18.75 32.97
N ALA A 1209 -19.44 17.44 32.75
CA ALA A 1209 -20.45 16.52 33.29
C ALA A 1209 -20.61 16.65 34.82
N ASN A 1210 -21.86 16.52 35.29
CA ASN A 1210 -22.19 16.64 36.70
C ASN A 1210 -21.62 15.44 37.50
N PRO A 1211 -20.70 15.66 38.46
CA PRO A 1211 -20.06 14.58 39.21
C PRO A 1211 -21.05 13.73 40.02
N VAL A 1212 -22.19 14.30 40.45
CA VAL A 1212 -23.25 13.57 41.16
C VAL A 1212 -23.87 12.49 40.28
N LYS A 1213 -24.10 12.78 39.00
CA LYS A 1213 -24.59 11.77 38.05
C LYS A 1213 -23.54 10.71 37.74
N SER A 1214 -22.27 11.10 37.63
CA SER A 1214 -21.14 10.18 37.33
C SER A 1214 -20.82 9.21 38.47
N LEU A 1215 -21.09 9.58 39.73
CA LEU A 1215 -20.86 8.72 40.89
C LEU A 1215 -22.02 7.76 41.17
N ARG A 1216 -23.25 8.12 40.75
CA ARG A 1216 -24.49 7.37 41.02
C ARG A 1216 -24.86 6.33 39.96
N SER A 1217 -24.22 6.35 38.78
CA SER A 1217 -24.47 5.40 37.69
C SER A 1217 -23.79 4.05 37.91
N GLU A 1218 -24.58 2.97 37.97
CA GLU A 1218 -24.18 1.57 37.70
C GLU A 1218 -24.99 0.99 36.54
#